data_AF-A0A6G1IEM8-F1
#
_entry.id   AF-A0A6G1IEM8-F1
#
_cell.length_a   1.000
_cell.length_b   1.000
_cell.length_c   1.000
_cell.angle_alpha   90.00
_cell.angle_beta   90.00
_cell.angle_gamma   90.00
#
_symmetry.space_group_name_H-M   'P 1'
#
loop_
_entity.id
_entity.type
_entity.pdbx_description
1 polymer ?
#
loop_
_entity_poly.entity_id
_entity_poly.type
_entity_poly.pdbx_seq_one_letter_code
_entity_poly.pdbx_strand_id
1 'polypeptide(L)'
;MPSPLCKAFRQIPGKFFSAKYDNNQEEPGRLLPLTTIAQARYCASSGCTFCTILMANADTSFLPEEVFYTDAMILKRAMIDPEQSFQLFIGKDDFSRTFFYRVPPEWRLSSLVELDKPLDELVLMRTWLSNCLTKHSKCTRAASPGFPKRLLDIRAFASSDDIKLVEWQSAPDTTQYVTLSHCWGPTAKRPICTTKATLSYRMQRIRFEDLSVTFKDAIKICRDLDQKYLWIDSLCIIQDDEEDWSKQAASMASIYGGSYVTLAALSSADSTQGCRIRPRDAAKPKPSRYQDFNFGSRRVRLFEHSPAYWHSEYGDDPYRREGYGSNPLRTRAWTLQERELSLRCINFAQGQLLWQCRTMKGSSEIPWLELIRKHDDSYPLPLKLNQGEDFSSSGPAFQRDHWNGLVEDYSSRHLTNETDKLPALAGLASKFSEEQKLGNYLAGIWSNHLPSALLWKTVPLYSRYRDQPTNPLDAFLPRRPQVYRAPSWSWASIDGEISYESQRISDGDDPSGIFDSGYGNFEITGSYYQLAAKFDPLDTPSDAALQMRGNITELEINMQLIKDDFTESFRRLIGADGTTVGALYPDIIDDIRFVRSVFVLSIRSEPFCSFVEIPYSLYGGRVSLSEAADWNDHDMRMGLALLQERPGNVYRRIGLVRWVVKEVFGGTQPVELRLV
;
A
#
# COMPACT_ATOMS: atom_id res chain seq x y z
N MET A 1 -48.68 3.09 6.39
CA MET A 1 -48.13 3.29 7.76
C MET A 1 -46.73 2.69 7.81
N PRO A 2 -45.75 3.24 8.56
CA PRO A 2 -44.47 2.57 8.73
C PRO A 2 -44.71 1.18 9.34
N SER A 3 -44.04 0.16 8.79
CA SER A 3 -44.17 -1.22 9.25
C SER A 3 -43.82 -1.35 10.74
N PRO A 4 -44.33 -2.39 11.43
CA PRO A 4 -43.89 -2.73 12.78
C PRO A 4 -42.35 -2.83 12.89
N LEU A 5 -41.69 -3.36 11.87
CA LEU A 5 -40.23 -3.42 11.76
C LEU A 5 -39.56 -2.03 11.81
N CYS A 6 -40.10 -1.06 11.05
CA CYS A 6 -39.64 0.34 11.07
C CYS A 6 -39.89 1.04 12.41
N LYS A 7 -40.96 0.66 13.14
CA LYS A 7 -41.23 1.18 14.48
C LYS A 7 -40.31 0.56 15.53
N ALA A 8 -40.07 -0.75 15.46
CA ALA A 8 -39.16 -1.47 16.35
C ALA A 8 -37.72 -0.93 16.25
N PHE A 9 -37.25 -0.61 15.03
CA PHE A 9 -35.94 0.00 14.84
C PHE A 9 -35.82 1.38 15.51
N ARG A 10 -36.87 2.20 15.44
CA ARG A 10 -36.95 3.49 16.14
C ARG A 10 -37.00 3.36 17.67
N GLN A 11 -37.32 2.17 18.18
CA GLN A 11 -37.40 1.85 19.61
C GLN A 11 -36.11 1.20 20.14
N ILE A 12 -35.10 0.97 19.29
CA ILE A 12 -33.79 0.47 19.75
C ILE A 12 -33.24 1.46 20.79
N PRO A 13 -33.00 1.03 22.04
CA PRO A 13 -32.57 1.93 23.10
C PRO A 13 -31.25 2.64 22.75
N GLY A 14 -31.10 3.92 23.14
CA GLY A 14 -29.87 4.69 22.86
C GLY A 14 -28.57 4.03 23.37
N LYS A 15 -28.65 3.19 24.42
CA LYS A 15 -27.55 2.38 24.96
C LYS A 15 -27.10 1.23 24.07
N PHE A 16 -27.96 0.78 23.14
CA PHE A 16 -27.60 -0.17 22.08
C PHE A 16 -26.66 0.44 21.03
N PHE A 17 -26.32 1.73 21.19
CA PHE A 17 -25.39 2.49 20.36
C PHE A 17 -24.19 3.07 21.16
N SER A 18 -23.88 2.59 22.39
CA SER A 18 -22.77 3.10 23.21
C SER A 18 -21.45 2.29 23.09
N ALA A 19 -20.33 2.99 22.89
CA ALA A 19 -18.97 2.45 22.63
C ALA A 19 -18.29 1.64 23.76
N LYS A 20 -18.99 1.28 24.84
CA LYS A 20 -18.40 0.63 26.03
C LYS A 20 -18.44 -0.90 26.03
N TYR A 21 -18.71 -1.53 24.89
CA TYR A 21 -18.85 -3.00 24.77
C TYR A 21 -17.58 -3.70 24.28
N ASP A 22 -16.41 -3.12 24.62
CA ASP A 22 -15.10 -3.63 24.24
C ASP A 22 -14.38 -4.06 25.53
N ASN A 23 -14.69 -5.27 25.97
CA ASN A 23 -13.84 -6.09 26.86
C ASN A 23 -14.48 -7.47 26.96
N ASN A 24 -13.64 -8.50 26.80
CA ASN A 24 -13.87 -9.95 26.81
C ASN A 24 -14.66 -10.53 28.01
N GLN A 25 -15.80 -9.96 28.36
CA GLN A 25 -16.82 -10.62 29.17
C GLN A 25 -18.04 -10.82 28.29
N GLU A 26 -18.23 -12.06 27.86
CA GLU A 26 -19.45 -12.54 27.23
C GLU A 26 -20.64 -12.39 28.19
N GLU A 27 -21.18 -11.18 28.35
CA GLU A 27 -22.60 -11.07 28.64
C GLU A 27 -23.36 -11.31 27.33
N PRO A 28 -24.33 -12.26 27.30
CA PRO A 28 -25.04 -12.61 26.08
C PRO A 28 -25.71 -11.36 25.51
N GLY A 29 -25.32 -11.01 24.27
CA GLY A 29 -25.93 -9.91 23.52
C GLY A 29 -27.46 -9.99 23.63
N ARG A 30 -28.08 -8.91 24.09
CA ARG A 30 -29.51 -8.89 24.38
C ARG A 30 -30.29 -9.07 23.06
N LEU A 31 -30.75 -10.29 22.80
CA LEU A 31 -31.53 -10.65 21.62
C LEU A 31 -32.80 -9.79 21.56
N LEU A 32 -32.91 -8.92 20.54
CA LEU A 32 -34.11 -8.12 20.29
C LEU A 32 -34.94 -8.76 19.17
N PRO A 33 -36.15 -9.28 19.45
CA PRO A 33 -37.03 -9.80 18.41
C PRO A 33 -37.64 -8.64 17.61
N LEU A 34 -37.54 -8.69 16.28
CA LEU A 34 -38.01 -7.60 15.40
C LEU A 34 -39.38 -7.91 14.75
N THR A 35 -39.49 -8.97 13.94
CA THR A 35 -40.70 -9.43 13.22
C THR A 35 -40.37 -10.76 12.49
N THR A 36 -41.30 -11.47 11.84
CA THR A 36 -40.96 -12.68 11.04
C THR A 36 -40.43 -12.36 9.64
N ILE A 37 -39.71 -13.28 8.99
CA ILE A 37 -39.17 -13.04 7.63
C ILE A 37 -40.29 -12.79 6.61
N ALA A 38 -41.41 -13.52 6.72
CA ALA A 38 -42.59 -13.32 5.87
C ALA A 38 -43.20 -11.90 6.02
N GLN A 39 -43.26 -11.39 7.25
CA GLN A 39 -43.73 -10.03 7.50
C GLN A 39 -42.76 -8.97 6.95
N ALA A 40 -41.44 -9.19 7.05
CA ALA A 40 -40.46 -8.32 6.43
C ALA A 40 -40.59 -8.31 4.90
N ARG A 41 -40.76 -9.48 4.26
CA ARG A 41 -41.05 -9.59 2.81
C ARG A 41 -42.33 -8.85 2.40
N TYR A 42 -43.42 -9.05 3.14
CA TYR A 42 -44.69 -8.36 2.88
C TYR A 42 -44.55 -6.83 3.02
N CYS A 43 -43.81 -6.37 4.02
CA CYS A 43 -43.55 -4.94 4.20
C CYS A 43 -42.68 -4.39 3.06
N ALA A 44 -41.68 -5.15 2.60
CA ALA A 44 -40.85 -4.78 1.45
C ALA A 44 -41.71 -4.64 0.17
N SER A 45 -42.59 -5.61 -0.12
CA SER A 45 -43.51 -5.53 -1.27
C SER A 45 -44.54 -4.41 -1.14
N SER A 46 -44.83 -3.97 0.09
CA SER A 46 -45.70 -2.82 0.40
C SER A 46 -44.94 -1.47 0.38
N GLY A 47 -43.69 -1.44 -0.08
CA GLY A 47 -42.90 -0.21 -0.25
C GLY A 47 -42.08 0.23 0.97
N CYS A 48 -41.87 -0.64 1.97
CA CYS A 48 -41.05 -0.31 3.13
C CYS A 48 -39.55 -0.43 2.82
N THR A 49 -38.85 0.70 2.68
CA THR A 49 -37.44 0.74 2.25
C THR A 49 -36.48 -0.05 3.14
N PHE A 50 -36.63 0.03 4.46
CA PHE A 50 -35.80 -0.75 5.39
C PHE A 50 -35.99 -2.26 5.21
N CYS A 51 -37.23 -2.70 4.98
CA CYS A 51 -37.54 -4.10 4.70
C CYS A 51 -37.02 -4.53 3.33
N THR A 52 -37.12 -3.67 2.32
CA THR A 52 -36.59 -3.92 0.97
C THR A 52 -35.08 -4.16 1.00
N ILE A 53 -34.32 -3.29 1.67
CA ILE A 53 -32.86 -3.43 1.80
C ILE A 53 -32.51 -4.68 2.61
N LEU A 54 -33.22 -4.93 3.72
CA LEU A 54 -32.99 -6.11 4.54
C LEU A 54 -33.19 -7.41 3.77
N MET A 55 -34.28 -7.49 2.98
CA MET A 55 -34.57 -8.68 2.17
C MET A 55 -33.62 -8.85 0.97
N ALA A 56 -33.04 -7.77 0.45
CA ALA A 56 -32.00 -7.84 -0.58
C ALA A 56 -30.67 -8.40 -0.04
N ASN A 57 -30.40 -8.24 1.25
CA ASN A 57 -29.20 -8.73 1.93
C ASN A 57 -29.34 -10.14 2.53
N ALA A 58 -30.55 -10.68 2.55
CA ALA A 58 -30.83 -11.93 3.21
C ALA A 58 -30.79 -13.06 2.18
N ASP A 59 -29.73 -13.88 2.22
CA ASP A 59 -29.78 -15.16 1.52
C ASP A 59 -30.68 -16.08 2.33
N THR A 60 -31.88 -16.29 1.81
CA THR A 60 -32.92 -17.09 2.46
C THR A 60 -33.27 -18.31 1.63
N SER A 61 -32.49 -18.58 0.57
CA SER A 61 -32.77 -19.64 -0.40
C SER A 61 -32.65 -21.05 0.19
N PHE A 62 -31.85 -21.20 1.24
CA PHE A 62 -31.61 -22.46 1.93
C PHE A 62 -32.53 -22.70 3.14
N LEU A 63 -33.38 -21.74 3.51
CA LEU A 63 -34.23 -21.85 4.69
C LEU A 63 -35.51 -22.65 4.40
N PRO A 64 -35.94 -23.57 5.30
CA PRO A 64 -37.23 -24.24 5.21
C PRO A 64 -38.41 -23.25 5.28
N GLU A 65 -39.53 -23.59 4.65
CA GLU A 65 -40.70 -22.71 4.55
C GLU A 65 -41.28 -22.36 5.93
N GLU A 66 -41.21 -23.27 6.92
CA GLU A 66 -41.75 -23.04 8.26
C GLU A 66 -41.06 -21.87 8.98
N VAL A 67 -39.74 -21.72 8.79
CA VAL A 67 -38.90 -20.70 9.44
C VAL A 67 -39.34 -19.28 9.05
N PHE A 68 -39.91 -19.10 7.86
CA PHE A 68 -40.36 -17.78 7.40
C PHE A 68 -41.51 -17.21 8.23
N TYR A 69 -42.32 -18.07 8.83
CA TYR A 69 -43.55 -17.71 9.53
C TYR A 69 -43.44 -17.84 11.05
N THR A 70 -42.65 -18.78 11.56
CA THR A 70 -42.56 -19.04 13.00
C THR A 70 -41.46 -18.25 13.68
N ASP A 71 -40.35 -18.00 12.99
CA ASP A 71 -39.16 -17.47 13.62
C ASP A 71 -39.08 -15.95 13.46
N ALA A 72 -39.00 -15.27 14.61
CA ALA A 72 -38.69 -13.86 14.62
C ALA A 72 -37.25 -13.64 14.16
N MET A 73 -37.05 -12.63 13.32
CA MET A 73 -35.77 -12.01 13.08
C MET A 73 -35.19 -11.53 14.41
N ILE A 74 -34.06 -12.14 14.81
CA ILE A 74 -33.37 -11.81 16.05
C ILE A 74 -32.17 -10.92 15.73
N LEU A 75 -32.11 -9.73 16.32
CA LEU A 75 -30.88 -8.95 16.34
C LEU A 75 -29.90 -9.58 17.33
N LYS A 76 -28.88 -10.27 16.84
CA LYS A 76 -27.90 -10.99 17.67
C LYS A 76 -26.81 -10.10 18.27
N ARG A 77 -26.26 -9.21 17.44
CA ARG A 77 -25.13 -8.34 17.82
C ARG A 77 -25.27 -7.00 17.14
N ALA A 78 -24.95 -5.94 17.87
CA ALA A 78 -24.62 -4.63 17.33
C ALA A 78 -23.23 -4.29 17.87
N MET A 79 -22.21 -4.41 17.03
CA MET A 79 -20.91 -3.82 17.37
C MET A 79 -21.04 -2.33 17.15
N ILE A 80 -20.91 -1.52 18.19
CA ILE A 80 -20.54 -0.12 17.97
C ILE A 80 -19.04 -0.14 18.03
N ASP A 81 -18.46 -0.06 16.86
CA ASP A 81 -17.05 0.23 16.82
C ASP A 81 -16.83 1.62 17.46
N PRO A 82 -15.82 1.81 18.32
CA PRO A 82 -15.18 3.12 18.44
C PRO A 82 -15.02 3.85 17.08
N GLU A 83 -14.89 3.10 15.98
CA GLU A 83 -14.69 3.48 14.58
C GLU A 83 -15.99 3.59 13.74
N GLN A 84 -17.04 4.21 14.29
CA GLN A 84 -18.14 4.82 13.51
C GLN A 84 -19.15 3.91 12.78
N SER A 85 -19.13 2.58 12.90
CA SER A 85 -20.11 1.69 12.25
C SER A 85 -20.85 0.76 13.23
N PHE A 86 -22.01 0.26 12.83
CA PHE A 86 -22.63 -0.91 13.45
C PHE A 86 -23.20 -1.89 12.43
N GLN A 87 -23.13 -3.18 12.74
CA GLN A 87 -23.61 -4.26 11.89
C GLN A 87 -24.83 -4.90 12.55
N LEU A 88 -25.85 -5.21 11.75
CA LEU A 88 -26.97 -6.02 12.20
C LEU A 88 -26.82 -7.42 11.62
N PHE A 89 -26.78 -8.40 12.52
CA PHE A 89 -26.89 -9.82 12.20
C PHE A 89 -28.31 -10.25 12.56
N ILE A 90 -29.05 -10.72 11.57
CA ILE A 90 -30.45 -11.10 11.74
C ILE A 90 -30.63 -12.57 11.36
N GLY A 91 -31.05 -13.39 12.33
CA GLY A 91 -31.33 -14.82 12.14
C GLY A 91 -30.72 -15.73 13.22
N LYS A 92 -30.94 -17.04 13.10
CA LYS A 92 -30.35 -18.06 13.99
C LYS A 92 -28.89 -18.40 13.62
N ASP A 93 -28.53 -18.28 12.33
CA ASP A 93 -27.20 -18.55 11.77
C ASP A 93 -26.66 -17.37 10.92
N ASP A 94 -27.08 -16.14 11.21
CA ASP A 94 -26.53 -14.90 10.59
C ASP A 94 -26.71 -14.80 9.06
N PHE A 95 -27.84 -15.27 8.53
CA PHE A 95 -28.12 -15.31 7.09
C PHE A 95 -28.32 -13.94 6.42
N SER A 96 -28.36 -12.85 7.20
CA SER A 96 -28.37 -11.48 6.66
C SER A 96 -27.46 -10.58 7.48
N ARG A 97 -26.56 -9.89 6.77
CA ARG A 97 -25.60 -8.92 7.33
C ARG A 97 -25.85 -7.56 6.71
N THR A 98 -26.21 -6.58 7.52
CA THR A 98 -26.44 -5.21 7.04
C THR A 98 -25.56 -4.22 7.78
N PHE A 99 -24.88 -3.34 7.04
CA PHE A 99 -23.91 -2.39 7.58
C PHE A 99 -24.50 -0.98 7.70
N PHE A 100 -24.27 -0.36 8.85
CA PHE A 100 -24.68 1.00 9.16
C PHE A 100 -23.44 1.82 9.52
N TYR A 101 -23.28 2.97 8.89
CA TYR A 101 -22.17 3.88 9.17
C TYR A 101 -22.71 5.20 9.70
N ARG A 102 -22.15 5.69 10.79
CA ARG A 102 -22.45 7.03 11.28
C ARG A 102 -21.98 8.04 10.25
N VAL A 103 -22.84 9.00 9.92
CA VAL A 103 -22.48 10.17 9.09
C VAL A 103 -22.08 11.32 10.02
N PRO A 104 -20.79 11.70 10.05
CA PRO A 104 -20.34 12.82 10.87
C PRO A 104 -21.06 14.12 10.48
N PRO A 105 -21.30 15.04 11.44
CA PRO A 105 -22.03 16.29 11.19
C PRO A 105 -21.57 17.06 9.95
N GLU A 106 -20.27 17.09 9.71
CA GLU A 106 -19.63 17.81 8.61
C GLU A 106 -19.77 17.17 7.23
N TRP A 107 -20.17 15.89 7.21
CA TRP A 107 -20.44 15.14 5.99
C TRP A 107 -21.93 15.03 5.70
N ARG A 108 -22.76 15.72 6.47
CA ARG A 108 -24.20 15.80 6.25
C ARG A 108 -24.50 16.75 5.11
N LEU A 109 -24.68 16.19 3.92
CA LEU A 109 -25.24 16.94 2.79
C LEU A 109 -26.62 17.50 3.14
N SER A 110 -26.94 18.64 2.53
CA SER A 110 -28.17 19.41 2.76
C SER A 110 -29.43 18.59 2.43
N SER A 111 -29.36 17.76 1.38
CA SER A 111 -30.39 16.81 0.99
C SER A 111 -30.08 15.41 1.52
N LEU A 112 -31.12 14.68 1.91
CA LEU A 112 -31.00 13.23 2.08
C LEU A 112 -30.66 12.60 0.72
N VAL A 113 -29.71 11.66 0.71
CA VAL A 113 -29.41 10.88 -0.49
C VAL A 113 -30.43 9.75 -0.59
N GLU A 114 -31.07 9.63 -1.75
CA GLU A 114 -31.98 8.55 -2.08
C GLU A 114 -31.21 7.35 -2.64
N LEU A 115 -31.73 6.14 -2.43
CA LEU A 115 -31.26 4.91 -3.08
C LEU A 115 -31.18 5.19 -4.61
N ASP A 116 -30.02 4.92 -5.24
CA ASP A 116 -29.67 5.16 -6.66
C ASP A 116 -29.14 6.54 -7.09
N LYS A 117 -29.11 7.55 -6.23
CA LYS A 117 -28.50 8.83 -6.63
C LYS A 117 -27.02 8.84 -6.23
N PRO A 118 -26.08 8.62 -7.18
CA PRO A 118 -24.67 8.80 -6.87
C PRO A 118 -24.44 10.23 -6.40
N LEU A 119 -23.49 10.43 -5.50
CA LEU A 119 -23.02 11.77 -5.18
C LEU A 119 -22.48 12.40 -6.47
N ASP A 120 -22.91 13.64 -6.75
CA ASP A 120 -22.30 14.45 -7.80
C ASP A 120 -20.80 14.56 -7.51
N GLU A 121 -19.97 14.12 -8.47
CA GLU A 121 -18.51 14.06 -8.34
C GLU A 121 -17.94 15.42 -7.93
N LEU A 122 -18.44 16.51 -8.53
CA LEU A 122 -17.97 17.85 -8.26
C LEU A 122 -18.34 18.31 -6.86
N VAL A 123 -19.57 18.03 -6.43
CA VAL A 123 -20.01 18.31 -5.06
C VAL A 123 -19.12 17.58 -4.08
N LEU A 124 -18.86 16.29 -4.31
CA LEU A 124 -18.03 15.47 -3.45
C LEU A 124 -16.59 16.00 -3.36
N MET A 125 -15.95 16.28 -4.51
CA MET A 125 -14.59 16.83 -4.55
C MET A 125 -14.50 18.16 -3.81
N ARG A 126 -15.47 19.06 -3.99
CA ARG A 126 -15.52 20.35 -3.27
C ARG A 126 -15.72 20.15 -1.76
N THR A 127 -16.55 19.20 -1.35
CA THR A 127 -16.74 18.89 0.08
C THR A 127 -15.46 18.37 0.73
N TRP A 128 -14.74 17.44 0.08
CA TRP A 128 -13.43 16.96 0.55
C TRP A 128 -12.41 18.09 0.69
N LEU A 129 -12.27 18.92 -0.35
CA LEU A 129 -11.35 20.05 -0.31
C LEU A 129 -11.71 21.03 0.81
N SER A 130 -12.98 21.43 0.90
CA SER A 130 -13.45 22.35 1.94
C SER A 130 -13.20 21.81 3.33
N ASN A 131 -13.55 20.54 3.61
CA ASN A 131 -13.34 19.92 4.92
C ASN A 131 -11.84 19.88 5.26
N CYS A 132 -11.00 19.45 4.33
CA CYS A 132 -9.57 19.37 4.53
C CYS A 132 -8.93 20.74 4.78
N LEU A 133 -9.24 21.74 3.95
CA LEU A 133 -8.66 23.08 4.05
C LEU A 133 -9.07 23.82 5.32
N THR A 134 -10.29 23.59 5.82
CA THR A 134 -10.81 24.33 6.97
C THR A 134 -10.53 23.65 8.31
N LYS A 135 -10.31 22.32 8.34
CA LYS A 135 -10.22 21.56 9.60
C LYS A 135 -8.92 20.80 9.82
N HIS A 136 -8.19 20.46 8.76
CA HIS A 136 -7.04 19.57 8.89
C HIS A 136 -5.74 20.37 9.01
N SER A 137 -5.34 20.64 10.25
CA SER A 137 -4.08 21.34 10.56
C SER A 137 -2.85 20.67 9.91
N LYS A 138 -2.81 19.33 9.89
CA LYS A 138 -1.74 18.53 9.26
C LYS A 138 -1.67 18.69 7.73
N CYS A 139 -2.73 19.18 7.09
CA CYS A 139 -2.79 19.39 5.64
C CYS A 139 -2.45 20.84 5.23
N THR A 140 -2.00 21.68 6.16
CA THR A 140 -1.60 23.06 5.85
C THR A 140 -0.35 23.07 4.99
N ARG A 141 -0.33 23.90 3.94
CA ARG A 141 0.84 24.07 3.07
C ARG A 141 1.96 24.76 3.86
N ALA A 142 3.20 24.33 3.64
CA ALA A 142 4.36 25.03 4.20
C ALA A 142 4.41 26.49 3.71
N ALA A 143 5.06 27.37 4.47
CA ALA A 143 5.13 28.81 4.17
C ALA A 143 5.87 29.13 2.87
N SER A 144 6.81 28.28 2.44
CA SER A 144 7.57 28.40 1.19
C SER A 144 7.65 27.05 0.49
N PRO A 145 6.56 26.56 -0.10
CA PRO A 145 6.63 25.34 -0.89
C PRO A 145 7.52 25.61 -2.10
N GLY A 146 8.44 24.70 -2.42
CA GLY A 146 9.15 24.78 -3.69
C GLY A 146 8.14 24.86 -4.83
N PHE A 147 8.26 25.89 -5.67
CA PHE A 147 7.36 26.09 -6.79
C PHE A 147 7.92 25.43 -8.04
N PRO A 148 7.06 24.76 -8.84
CA PRO A 148 7.49 24.25 -10.14
C PRO A 148 7.96 25.42 -11.00
N LYS A 149 9.00 25.19 -11.80
CA LYS A 149 9.56 26.23 -12.70
C LYS A 149 8.52 26.74 -13.70
N ARG A 150 7.56 25.88 -14.08
CA ARG A 150 6.53 26.16 -15.08
C ARG A 150 5.18 25.59 -14.67
N LEU A 151 4.11 26.24 -15.11
CA LEU A 151 2.72 25.85 -14.91
C LEU A 151 1.93 26.05 -16.21
N LEU A 152 0.82 25.34 -16.36
CA LEU A 152 -0.16 25.61 -17.40
C LEU A 152 -1.19 26.62 -16.87
N ASP A 153 -1.35 27.76 -17.54
CA ASP A 153 -2.49 28.65 -17.33
C ASP A 153 -3.66 28.13 -18.16
N ILE A 154 -4.61 27.47 -17.48
CA ILE A 154 -5.74 26.80 -18.12
C ILE A 154 -6.92 27.74 -18.36
N ARG A 155 -6.80 29.01 -17.98
CA ARG A 155 -7.80 30.07 -18.19
C ARG A 155 -7.20 31.26 -18.95
N ALA A 156 -6.10 31.03 -19.68
CA ALA A 156 -5.36 32.08 -20.39
C ALA A 156 -6.16 32.77 -21.49
N PHE A 157 -7.17 32.10 -22.04
CA PHE A 157 -7.97 32.59 -23.16
C PHE A 157 -9.45 32.64 -22.76
N ALA A 158 -10.03 33.83 -22.68
CA ALA A 158 -11.42 34.01 -22.26
C ALA A 158 -12.45 33.46 -23.27
N SER A 159 -12.07 33.36 -24.55
CA SER A 159 -12.95 32.98 -25.66
C SER A 159 -12.69 31.58 -26.22
N SER A 160 -11.83 30.77 -25.61
CA SER A 160 -11.60 29.38 -26.03
C SER A 160 -11.09 28.52 -24.89
N ASP A 161 -11.21 27.20 -25.01
CA ASP A 161 -10.68 26.24 -24.04
C ASP A 161 -9.15 26.05 -24.09
N ASP A 162 -8.46 26.74 -24.98
CA ASP A 162 -7.01 26.65 -25.12
C ASP A 162 -6.28 27.09 -23.85
N ILE A 163 -5.04 26.63 -23.72
CA ILE A 163 -4.18 26.87 -22.55
C ILE A 163 -2.82 27.37 -23.00
N LYS A 164 -1.95 27.77 -22.07
CA LYS A 164 -0.55 28.07 -22.38
C LYS A 164 0.38 27.71 -21.23
N LEU A 165 1.62 27.42 -21.54
CA LEU A 165 2.69 27.25 -20.55
C LEU A 165 3.17 28.62 -20.07
N VAL A 166 3.37 28.78 -18.77
CA VAL A 166 3.89 30.00 -18.13
C VAL A 166 5.01 29.66 -17.18
N GLU A 167 5.97 30.56 -17.03
CA GLU A 167 7.04 30.42 -16.04
C GLU A 167 6.63 31.00 -14.70
N TRP A 168 7.09 30.37 -13.61
CA TRP A 168 6.76 30.77 -12.25
C TRP A 168 7.10 32.22 -11.93
N GLN A 169 8.15 32.78 -12.55
CA GLN A 169 8.53 34.19 -12.41
C GLN A 169 7.37 35.16 -12.75
N SER A 170 6.32 34.67 -13.41
CA SER A 170 5.11 35.43 -13.75
C SER A 170 3.96 35.31 -12.73
N ALA A 171 4.10 34.55 -11.64
CA ALA A 171 3.04 34.27 -10.67
C ALA A 171 3.44 34.61 -9.22
N PRO A 172 2.51 35.13 -8.38
CA PRO A 172 2.80 35.41 -6.96
C PRO A 172 2.99 34.14 -6.12
N ASP A 173 3.79 34.20 -5.04
CA ASP A 173 4.02 33.10 -4.08
C ASP A 173 2.76 32.51 -3.41
N THR A 174 1.65 33.24 -3.44
CA THR A 174 0.36 32.76 -2.94
C THR A 174 -0.40 31.88 -3.95
N THR A 175 0.15 31.70 -5.16
CA THR A 175 -0.51 30.96 -6.24
C THR A 175 -0.76 29.50 -5.84
N GLN A 176 -1.97 29.06 -6.13
CA GLN A 176 -2.41 27.67 -6.02
C GLN A 176 -2.33 27.01 -7.40
N TYR A 177 -1.90 25.76 -7.43
CA TYR A 177 -1.87 24.94 -8.62
C TYR A 177 -2.28 23.50 -8.29
N VAL A 178 -2.82 22.82 -9.28
CA VAL A 178 -3.14 21.40 -9.25
C VAL A 178 -2.03 20.63 -9.95
N THR A 179 -1.77 19.40 -9.53
CA THR A 179 -0.85 18.46 -10.20
C THR A 179 -1.65 17.30 -10.79
N LEU A 180 -1.18 16.73 -11.91
CA LEU A 180 -1.77 15.54 -12.52
C LEU A 180 -0.80 14.36 -12.44
N SER A 181 -1.19 13.31 -11.73
CA SER A 181 -0.55 11.99 -11.76
C SER A 181 -1.24 11.10 -12.81
N HIS A 182 -0.51 10.60 -13.80
CA HIS A 182 -1.08 9.82 -14.89
C HIS A 182 -0.08 8.86 -15.53
N CYS A 183 -0.60 7.84 -16.23
CA CYS A 183 0.20 6.98 -17.10
C CYS A 183 0.38 7.62 -18.48
N TRP A 184 1.63 7.70 -18.93
CA TRP A 184 1.94 8.13 -20.28
C TRP A 184 1.51 7.07 -21.31
N GLY A 185 1.58 5.79 -20.92
CA GLY A 185 1.27 4.67 -21.80
C GLY A 185 2.38 4.34 -22.80
N PRO A 186 2.12 3.39 -23.72
CA PRO A 186 3.08 2.99 -24.75
C PRO A 186 3.35 4.13 -25.74
N THR A 187 4.47 4.07 -26.46
CA THR A 187 4.93 5.14 -27.38
C THR A 187 3.85 5.64 -28.33
N ALA A 188 3.02 4.75 -28.89
CA ALA A 188 1.94 5.10 -29.81
C ALA A 188 0.78 5.91 -29.18
N LYS A 189 0.69 5.95 -27.85
CA LYS A 189 -0.37 6.62 -27.08
C LYS A 189 0.16 7.70 -26.13
N ARG A 190 1.45 8.02 -26.23
CA ARG A 190 2.06 9.03 -25.37
C ARG A 190 1.39 10.39 -25.54
N PRO A 191 1.25 11.16 -24.46
CA PRO A 191 0.77 12.53 -24.57
C PRO A 191 1.80 13.39 -25.31
N ILE A 192 1.37 14.58 -25.72
CA ILE A 192 2.27 15.62 -26.19
C ILE A 192 3.26 16.03 -25.09
N CYS A 193 4.52 16.28 -25.49
CA CYS A 193 5.58 16.70 -24.57
C CYS A 193 6.14 18.07 -24.94
N THR A 194 6.67 18.77 -23.93
CA THR A 194 7.52 19.95 -24.12
C THR A 194 8.97 19.52 -24.35
N THR A 195 9.58 20.12 -25.37
CA THR A 195 10.97 19.94 -25.78
C THR A 195 11.59 21.31 -26.05
N LYS A 196 12.90 21.40 -26.23
CA LYS A 196 13.57 22.67 -26.57
C LYS A 196 12.97 23.32 -27.82
N ALA A 197 12.67 22.51 -28.83
CA ALA A 197 12.06 22.97 -30.08
C ALA A 197 10.60 23.43 -29.90
N THR A 198 9.90 22.91 -28.90
CA THR A 198 8.46 23.15 -28.72
C THR A 198 8.10 24.19 -27.66
N LEU A 199 9.05 24.51 -26.78
CA LEU A 199 8.86 25.42 -25.67
C LEU A 199 8.25 26.77 -26.06
N SER A 200 8.83 27.44 -27.07
CA SER A 200 8.43 28.80 -27.45
C SER A 200 6.96 28.91 -27.87
N TYR A 201 6.47 27.96 -28.67
CA TYR A 201 5.06 27.97 -29.09
C TYR A 201 4.13 27.49 -27.98
N ARG A 202 4.55 26.55 -27.11
CA ARG A 202 3.76 26.10 -25.95
C ARG A 202 3.51 27.24 -24.96
N MET A 203 4.45 28.17 -24.85
CA MET A 203 4.29 29.40 -24.05
C MET A 203 3.32 30.41 -24.67
N GLN A 204 3.13 30.36 -25.99
CA GLN A 204 2.16 31.21 -26.67
C GLN A 204 0.76 30.62 -26.60
N ARG A 205 0.59 29.36 -27.03
CA ARG A 205 -0.71 28.69 -27.09
C ARG A 205 -0.56 27.18 -27.23
N ILE A 206 -1.44 26.46 -26.54
CA ILE A 206 -1.67 25.03 -26.66
C ILE A 206 -3.15 24.87 -26.98
N ARG A 207 -3.45 24.37 -28.19
CA ARG A 207 -4.85 24.14 -28.56
C ARG A 207 -5.41 23.02 -27.71
N PHE A 208 -6.61 23.24 -27.15
CA PHE A 208 -7.28 22.27 -26.31
C PHE A 208 -7.49 20.95 -27.07
N GLU A 209 -7.77 21.03 -28.36
CA GLU A 209 -8.04 19.83 -29.17
C GLU A 209 -6.86 18.91 -29.39
N ASP A 210 -5.63 19.45 -29.34
CA ASP A 210 -4.39 18.68 -29.48
C ASP A 210 -4.04 17.88 -28.21
N LEU A 211 -4.79 18.11 -27.12
CA LEU A 211 -4.56 17.45 -25.84
C LEU A 211 -5.16 16.04 -25.82
N SER A 212 -4.50 15.17 -25.06
CA SER A 212 -5.01 13.84 -24.75
C SER A 212 -6.31 13.91 -23.94
N VAL A 213 -7.11 12.85 -23.96
CA VAL A 213 -8.38 12.80 -23.21
C VAL A 213 -8.14 13.03 -21.71
N THR A 214 -7.09 12.41 -21.15
CA THR A 214 -6.71 12.59 -19.74
C THR A 214 -6.39 14.06 -19.41
N PHE A 215 -5.72 14.78 -20.31
CA PHE A 215 -5.41 16.20 -20.09
C PHE A 215 -6.65 17.09 -20.23
N LYS A 216 -7.51 16.81 -21.21
CA LYS A 216 -8.80 17.50 -21.37
C LYS A 216 -9.66 17.35 -20.11
N ASP A 217 -9.74 16.14 -19.55
CA ASP A 217 -10.48 15.88 -18.32
C ASP A 217 -9.88 16.61 -17.12
N ALA A 218 -8.56 16.53 -16.92
CA ALA A 218 -7.87 17.22 -15.84
C ALA A 218 -8.11 18.73 -15.88
N ILE A 219 -8.02 19.35 -17.07
CA ILE A 219 -8.29 20.79 -17.25
C ILE A 219 -9.73 21.14 -16.87
N LYS A 220 -10.71 20.36 -17.34
CA LYS A 220 -12.12 20.56 -16.99
C LYS A 220 -12.35 20.47 -15.50
N ILE A 221 -11.81 19.43 -14.84
CA ILE A 221 -11.90 19.26 -13.39
C ILE A 221 -11.26 20.44 -12.66
N CYS A 222 -10.07 20.87 -13.06
CA CYS A 222 -9.42 22.04 -12.47
C CYS A 222 -10.31 23.30 -12.59
N ARG A 223 -10.92 23.53 -13.75
CA ARG A 223 -11.83 24.66 -13.95
C ARG A 223 -13.09 24.53 -13.08
N ASP A 224 -13.64 23.33 -12.94
CA ASP A 224 -14.80 23.03 -12.08
C ASP A 224 -14.47 23.24 -10.59
N LEU A 225 -13.22 23.00 -10.18
CA LEU A 225 -12.69 23.25 -8.83
C LEU A 225 -12.18 24.69 -8.63
N ASP A 226 -12.47 25.58 -9.58
CA ASP A 226 -12.06 26.97 -9.61
C ASP A 226 -10.54 27.21 -9.54
N GLN A 227 -9.77 26.30 -10.11
CA GLN A 227 -8.31 26.39 -10.18
C GLN A 227 -7.84 26.93 -11.53
N LYS A 228 -6.84 27.81 -11.49
CA LYS A 228 -6.26 28.48 -12.67
C LYS A 228 -5.04 27.75 -13.24
N TYR A 229 -4.24 27.13 -12.37
CA TYR A 229 -2.96 26.55 -12.78
C TYR A 229 -2.93 25.04 -12.59
N LEU A 230 -2.37 24.36 -13.59
CA LEU A 230 -2.17 22.91 -13.61
C LEU A 230 -0.72 22.59 -13.94
N TRP A 231 -0.15 21.62 -13.26
CA TRP A 231 1.17 21.06 -13.52
C TRP A 231 1.02 19.64 -14.06
N ILE A 232 1.69 19.37 -15.19
CA ILE A 232 1.75 18.05 -15.82
C ILE A 232 3.21 17.83 -16.24
N ASP A 233 3.85 16.78 -15.75
CA ASP A 233 5.26 16.45 -16.00
C ASP A 233 5.69 16.59 -17.48
N SER A 234 4.96 15.95 -18.40
CA SER A 234 5.24 15.94 -19.84
C SER A 234 5.22 17.33 -20.49
N LEU A 235 4.45 18.28 -19.94
CA LEU A 235 4.32 19.64 -20.48
C LEU A 235 5.10 20.69 -19.70
N CYS A 236 5.25 20.49 -18.40
CA CYS A 236 5.91 21.43 -17.50
C CYS A 236 7.40 21.15 -17.34
N ILE A 237 7.93 20.03 -17.83
CA ILE A 237 9.36 19.69 -17.89
C ILE A 237 9.80 19.58 -19.36
N ILE A 238 11.00 20.07 -19.68
CA ILE A 238 11.58 19.94 -21.02
C ILE A 238 12.20 18.54 -21.15
N GLN A 239 11.58 17.66 -21.93
CA GLN A 239 11.87 16.22 -21.95
C GLN A 239 13.19 15.84 -22.64
N ASP A 240 13.71 16.71 -23.49
CA ASP A 240 14.99 16.56 -24.21
C ASP A 240 16.10 17.44 -23.61
N ASP A 241 15.96 17.84 -22.34
CA ASP A 241 16.95 18.64 -21.61
C ASP A 241 17.33 17.98 -20.28
N GLU A 242 18.46 17.28 -20.25
CA GLU A 242 18.93 16.53 -19.08
C GLU A 242 19.09 17.42 -17.85
N GLU A 243 19.61 18.64 -18.00
CA GLU A 243 19.79 19.58 -16.88
C GLU A 243 18.43 20.04 -16.31
N ASP A 244 17.45 20.32 -17.18
CA ASP A 244 16.11 20.70 -16.73
C ASP A 244 15.40 19.51 -16.08
N TRP A 245 15.50 18.33 -16.69
CA TRP A 245 14.94 17.10 -16.17
C TRP A 245 15.48 16.79 -14.77
N SER A 246 16.80 16.78 -14.58
CA SER A 246 17.41 16.50 -13.26
C SER A 246 16.96 17.50 -12.20
N LYS A 247 16.89 18.81 -12.53
CA LYS A 247 16.41 19.85 -11.61
C LYS A 247 14.94 19.67 -11.24
N GLN A 248 14.08 19.34 -12.21
CA GLN A 248 12.65 19.12 -11.97
C GLN A 248 12.39 17.79 -11.23
N ALA A 249 13.13 16.72 -11.56
CA ALA A 249 13.07 15.43 -10.89
C ALA A 249 13.42 15.57 -9.39
N ALA A 250 14.51 16.26 -9.07
CA ALA A 250 14.88 16.59 -7.68
C ALA A 250 13.80 17.43 -6.97
N SER A 251 13.03 18.24 -7.72
CA SER A 251 11.98 19.10 -7.19
C SER A 251 10.61 18.41 -7.07
N MET A 252 10.44 17.18 -7.58
CA MET A 252 9.14 16.47 -7.60
C MET A 252 8.48 16.43 -6.23
N ALA A 253 9.27 16.27 -5.18
CA ALA A 253 8.78 16.28 -3.81
C ALA A 253 8.07 17.58 -3.44
N SER A 254 8.72 18.70 -3.74
CA SER A 254 8.19 20.03 -3.45
C SER A 254 7.00 20.38 -4.36
N ILE A 255 6.98 19.89 -5.61
CA ILE A 255 5.90 20.12 -6.58
C ILE A 255 4.61 19.42 -6.13
N TYR A 256 4.66 18.12 -5.83
CA TYR A 256 3.46 17.40 -5.39
C TYR A 256 3.06 17.80 -3.96
N GLY A 257 4.04 17.99 -3.06
CA GLY A 257 3.79 18.45 -1.69
C GLY A 257 3.32 19.91 -1.58
N GLY A 258 3.59 20.75 -2.58
CA GLY A 258 3.16 22.14 -2.67
C GLY A 258 1.84 22.36 -3.41
N SER A 259 1.32 21.32 -4.07
CA SER A 259 0.06 21.37 -4.81
C SER A 259 -1.14 21.67 -3.90
N TYR A 260 -2.15 22.32 -4.47
CA TYR A 260 -3.46 22.49 -3.84
C TYR A 260 -4.13 21.12 -3.65
N VAL A 261 -4.13 20.31 -4.71
CA VAL A 261 -4.55 18.92 -4.77
C VAL A 261 -3.87 18.24 -5.96
N THR A 262 -3.59 16.94 -5.83
CA THR A 262 -3.19 16.08 -6.95
C THR A 262 -4.41 15.35 -7.50
N LEU A 263 -4.63 15.43 -8.81
CA LEU A 263 -5.58 14.58 -9.53
C LEU A 263 -4.82 13.34 -10.01
N ALA A 264 -5.28 12.15 -9.67
CA ALA A 264 -4.64 10.90 -10.06
C ALA A 264 -5.56 10.09 -10.99
N ALA A 265 -5.15 9.90 -12.24
CA ALA A 265 -5.87 9.07 -13.22
C ALA A 265 -5.67 7.57 -12.94
N LEU A 266 -6.06 7.13 -11.74
CA LEU A 266 -5.68 5.86 -11.13
C LEU A 266 -5.99 4.64 -12.02
N SER A 267 -7.18 4.62 -12.61
CA SER A 267 -7.66 3.53 -13.47
C SER A 267 -7.25 3.63 -14.94
N SER A 268 -6.45 4.64 -15.32
CA SER A 268 -6.10 4.90 -16.72
C SER A 268 -4.71 4.39 -17.07
N ALA A 269 -4.63 3.43 -18.00
CA ALA A 269 -3.36 2.82 -18.39
C ALA A 269 -2.52 3.71 -19.32
N ASP A 270 -3.14 4.68 -19.96
CA ASP A 270 -2.52 5.62 -20.88
C ASP A 270 -3.32 6.93 -20.95
N SER A 271 -2.76 7.94 -21.63
CA SER A 271 -3.34 9.29 -21.71
C SER A 271 -4.60 9.40 -22.58
N THR A 272 -4.96 8.34 -23.31
CA THR A 272 -6.14 8.34 -24.20
C THR A 272 -7.42 7.97 -23.48
N GLN A 273 -7.34 7.44 -22.26
CA GLN A 273 -8.50 6.88 -21.60
C GLN A 273 -9.29 7.92 -20.75
N GLY A 274 -8.65 9.01 -20.31
CA GLY A 274 -9.31 10.07 -19.52
C GLY A 274 -8.88 10.13 -18.05
N CYS A 275 -9.56 10.98 -17.27
CA CYS A 275 -9.37 11.18 -15.83
C CYS A 275 -10.73 11.41 -15.16
N ARG A 276 -11.66 10.47 -15.33
CA ARG A 276 -13.04 10.49 -14.82
C ARG A 276 -13.43 9.10 -14.37
N ILE A 277 -14.47 9.00 -13.53
CA ILE A 277 -15.02 7.69 -13.19
C ILE A 277 -15.58 7.05 -14.45
N ARG A 278 -15.21 5.80 -14.71
CA ARG A 278 -15.80 4.99 -15.77
C ARG A 278 -16.78 3.96 -15.20
N PRO A 279 -17.76 3.49 -15.99
CA PRO A 279 -18.57 2.35 -15.61
C PRO A 279 -17.69 1.16 -15.20
N ARG A 280 -18.08 0.46 -14.13
CA ARG A 280 -17.41 -0.79 -13.73
C ARG A 280 -17.64 -1.86 -14.80
N ASP A 281 -16.68 -2.77 -14.93
CA ASP A 281 -16.86 -3.97 -15.75
C ASP A 281 -18.09 -4.75 -15.26
N ALA A 282 -18.86 -5.31 -16.20
CA ALA A 282 -20.09 -6.03 -15.88
C ALA A 282 -19.87 -7.25 -14.96
N ALA A 283 -18.64 -7.77 -14.93
CA ALA A 283 -18.22 -8.87 -14.07
C ALA A 283 -17.91 -8.45 -12.61
N LYS A 284 -17.74 -7.15 -12.34
CA LYS A 284 -17.49 -6.65 -10.98
C LYS A 284 -18.80 -6.25 -10.31
N PRO A 285 -18.91 -6.39 -8.96
CA PRO A 285 -20.06 -5.90 -8.23
C PRO A 285 -20.28 -4.40 -8.49
N LYS A 286 -21.54 -4.01 -8.70
CA LYS A 286 -21.93 -2.60 -8.78
C LYS A 286 -21.60 -1.90 -7.46
N PRO A 287 -21.33 -0.57 -7.48
CA PRO A 287 -21.23 0.22 -6.26
C PRO A 287 -22.44 -0.05 -5.36
N SER A 288 -22.21 -0.18 -4.06
CA SER A 288 -23.29 -0.40 -3.11
C SER A 288 -24.20 0.81 -3.09
N ARG A 289 -25.49 0.58 -3.29
CA ARG A 289 -26.50 1.60 -3.05
C ARG A 289 -26.55 1.89 -1.55
N TYR A 290 -26.86 3.14 -1.21
CA TYR A 290 -27.04 3.52 0.18
C TYR A 290 -28.15 4.56 0.35
N GLN A 291 -28.64 4.67 1.58
CA GLN A 291 -29.57 5.72 1.98
C GLN A 291 -29.18 6.28 3.35
N ASP A 292 -29.28 7.60 3.47
CA ASP A 292 -29.05 8.29 4.73
C ASP A 292 -30.35 8.44 5.53
N PHE A 293 -30.28 8.18 6.84
CA PHE A 293 -31.38 8.29 7.79
C PHE A 293 -31.01 9.24 8.93
N ASN A 294 -31.94 10.13 9.30
CA ASN A 294 -31.79 10.96 10.48
C ASN A 294 -32.40 10.28 11.71
N PHE A 295 -31.63 10.23 12.80
CA PHE A 295 -32.00 9.71 14.11
C PHE A 295 -31.78 10.81 15.16
N GLY A 296 -32.75 11.72 15.31
CA GLY A 296 -32.59 12.90 16.15
C GLY A 296 -31.45 13.78 15.66
N SER A 297 -30.44 14.01 16.51
CA SER A 297 -29.23 14.77 16.16
C SER A 297 -28.17 13.95 15.41
N ARG A 298 -28.39 12.65 15.20
CA ARG A 298 -27.47 11.73 14.53
C ARG A 298 -27.95 11.44 13.10
N ARG A 299 -27.02 11.13 12.19
CA ARG A 299 -27.33 10.63 10.84
C ARG A 299 -26.56 9.33 10.61
N VAL A 300 -27.20 8.36 9.97
CA VAL A 300 -26.65 7.03 9.70
C VAL A 300 -26.86 6.70 8.23
N ARG A 301 -25.84 6.16 7.57
CA ARG A 301 -25.87 5.65 6.20
C ARG A 301 -26.04 4.13 6.24
N LEU A 302 -27.05 3.66 5.54
CA LEU A 302 -27.35 2.24 5.38
C LEU A 302 -26.93 1.80 3.98
N PHE A 303 -26.17 0.72 3.88
CA PHE A 303 -25.76 0.15 2.59
C PHE A 303 -26.54 -1.12 2.24
N GLU A 304 -26.78 -1.31 0.93
CA GLU A 304 -27.31 -2.55 0.36
C GLU A 304 -26.29 -3.69 0.39
N HIS A 305 -24.99 -3.44 0.35
CA HIS A 305 -23.93 -4.44 0.53
C HIS A 305 -22.80 -3.88 1.37
N SER A 306 -21.72 -4.64 1.61
CA SER A 306 -20.53 -4.05 2.21
C SER A 306 -20.00 -2.96 1.26
N PRO A 307 -19.83 -1.71 1.73
CA PRO A 307 -19.33 -0.65 0.89
C PRO A 307 -17.89 -0.94 0.47
N ALA A 308 -17.52 -0.40 -0.68
CA ALA A 308 -16.16 -0.53 -1.16
C ALA A 308 -15.19 0.27 -0.28
N TYR A 309 -14.27 -0.44 0.38
CA TYR A 309 -13.24 0.17 1.21
C TYR A 309 -12.15 0.81 0.37
N TRP A 310 -11.59 1.91 0.88
CA TRP A 310 -10.56 2.69 0.20
C TRP A 310 -9.36 1.82 -0.22
N HIS A 311 -8.84 1.00 0.69
CA HIS A 311 -7.67 0.16 0.43
C HIS A 311 -7.94 -0.88 -0.68
N SER A 312 -9.14 -1.48 -0.71
CA SER A 312 -9.50 -2.46 -1.73
C SER A 312 -9.62 -1.81 -3.11
N GLU A 313 -10.31 -0.66 -3.19
CA GLU A 313 -10.50 0.05 -4.46
C GLU A 313 -9.21 0.68 -4.99
N TYR A 314 -8.29 1.10 -4.10
CA TYR A 314 -6.95 1.53 -4.48
C TYR A 314 -6.03 0.33 -4.81
N GLY A 315 -6.29 -0.83 -4.20
CA GLY A 315 -5.46 -2.03 -4.23
C GLY A 315 -4.30 -1.99 -3.22
N ASP A 316 -4.38 -1.17 -2.18
CA ASP A 316 -3.37 -1.02 -1.11
C ASP A 316 -3.34 -2.19 -0.13
N ASP A 317 -3.75 -3.39 -0.56
CA ASP A 317 -3.59 -4.62 0.19
C ASP A 317 -2.09 -4.85 0.43
N PRO A 318 -1.61 -4.89 1.69
CA PRO A 318 -0.20 -5.11 2.02
C PRO A 318 0.34 -6.45 1.50
N TYR A 319 -0.52 -7.46 1.36
CA TYR A 319 -0.16 -8.78 0.84
C TYR A 319 -0.41 -8.88 -0.67
N ARG A 320 -1.03 -7.85 -1.25
CA ARG A 320 -1.29 -7.67 -2.68
C ARG A 320 -1.86 -8.93 -3.33
N ARG A 321 -2.80 -9.59 -2.64
CA ARG A 321 -3.37 -10.86 -3.09
C ARG A 321 -4.06 -10.73 -4.45
N GLU A 322 -4.53 -9.53 -4.76
CA GLU A 322 -5.17 -9.17 -6.05
C GLU A 322 -4.29 -8.25 -6.94
N GLY A 323 -3.00 -8.10 -6.60
CA GLY A 323 -2.06 -7.23 -7.31
C GLY A 323 -2.47 -5.75 -7.28
N TYR A 324 -2.27 -5.06 -8.41
CA TYR A 324 -2.70 -3.66 -8.59
C TYR A 324 -4.13 -3.53 -9.12
N GLY A 325 -4.83 -4.65 -9.36
CA GLY A 325 -6.19 -4.67 -9.90
C GLY A 325 -6.36 -3.80 -11.15
N SER A 326 -7.43 -2.99 -11.18
CA SER A 326 -7.77 -2.06 -12.25
C SER A 326 -7.08 -0.68 -12.13
N ASN A 327 -5.94 -0.60 -11.43
CA ASN A 327 -5.26 0.66 -11.11
C ASN A 327 -3.85 0.73 -11.70
N PRO A 328 -3.71 0.81 -13.04
CA PRO A 328 -2.43 0.82 -13.74
C PRO A 328 -1.50 1.97 -13.32
N LEU A 329 -2.00 3.07 -12.76
CA LEU A 329 -1.14 4.14 -12.26
C LEU A 329 -0.21 3.68 -11.14
N ARG A 330 -0.65 2.72 -10.31
CA ARG A 330 0.13 2.19 -9.19
C ARG A 330 1.30 1.33 -9.63
N THR A 331 1.25 0.79 -10.85
CA THR A 331 2.35 -0.02 -11.37
C THR A 331 3.58 0.82 -11.69
N ARG A 332 3.53 2.16 -11.65
CA ARG A 332 4.67 3.05 -11.93
C ARG A 332 5.36 3.45 -10.64
N ALA A 333 6.68 3.35 -10.58
CA ALA A 333 7.43 3.65 -9.35
C ALA A 333 7.36 5.12 -8.92
N TRP A 334 7.52 6.05 -9.87
CA TRP A 334 7.40 7.50 -9.63
C TRP A 334 6.08 7.91 -8.97
N THR A 335 4.97 7.19 -9.25
CA THR A 335 3.65 7.57 -8.73
C THR A 335 3.49 7.31 -7.24
N LEU A 336 4.40 6.55 -6.61
CA LEU A 336 4.43 6.43 -5.15
C LEU A 336 4.74 7.79 -4.52
N GLN A 337 5.79 8.43 -5.00
CA GLN A 337 6.20 9.75 -4.54
C GLN A 337 5.09 10.78 -4.78
N GLU A 338 4.48 10.74 -5.97
CA GLU A 338 3.38 11.62 -6.34
C GLU A 338 2.22 11.54 -5.36
N ARG A 339 1.84 10.33 -4.92
CA ARG A 339 0.80 10.11 -3.90
C ARG A 339 1.25 10.52 -2.51
N GLU A 340 2.34 9.96 -2.01
CA GLU A 340 2.73 10.02 -0.60
C GLU A 340 3.22 11.43 -0.17
N LEU A 341 3.70 12.23 -1.13
CA LEU A 341 4.13 13.59 -0.86
C LEU A 341 2.99 14.61 -0.97
N SER A 342 1.93 14.29 -1.73
CA SER A 342 0.76 15.16 -1.87
C SER A 342 0.05 15.41 -0.54
N LEU A 343 -0.33 16.66 -0.27
CA LEU A 343 -1.16 17.00 0.89
C LEU A 343 -2.58 16.43 0.76
N ARG A 344 -3.06 16.38 -0.49
CA ARG A 344 -4.42 15.98 -0.89
C ARG A 344 -4.33 15.29 -2.25
N CYS A 345 -5.01 14.18 -2.40
CA CYS A 345 -5.10 13.44 -3.65
C CYS A 345 -6.56 13.02 -3.90
N ILE A 346 -7.04 13.27 -5.12
CA ILE A 346 -8.30 12.73 -5.64
C ILE A 346 -7.92 11.68 -6.68
N ASN A 347 -8.23 10.42 -6.40
CA ASN A 347 -7.94 9.29 -7.27
C ASN A 347 -9.19 8.88 -8.04
N PHE A 348 -9.08 8.87 -9.37
CA PHE A 348 -10.11 8.43 -10.29
C PHE A 348 -9.98 6.92 -10.54
N ALA A 349 -10.49 6.14 -9.60
CA ALA A 349 -10.53 4.68 -9.67
C ALA A 349 -11.62 4.20 -10.65
N GLN A 350 -11.69 2.88 -10.88
CA GLN A 350 -12.76 2.31 -11.69
C GLN A 350 -14.07 2.33 -10.89
N GLY A 351 -15.06 3.09 -11.36
CA GLY A 351 -16.39 3.15 -10.75
C GLY A 351 -16.56 4.04 -9.52
N GLN A 352 -15.49 4.62 -8.94
CA GLN A 352 -15.56 5.50 -7.76
C GLN A 352 -14.42 6.53 -7.70
N LEU A 353 -14.62 7.61 -6.93
CA LEU A 353 -13.56 8.51 -6.49
C LEU A 353 -13.02 8.07 -5.13
N LEU A 354 -11.70 8.18 -4.97
CA LEU A 354 -11.04 7.96 -3.69
C LEU A 354 -10.27 9.22 -3.26
N TRP A 355 -10.56 9.71 -2.07
CA TRP A 355 -9.87 10.80 -1.43
C TRP A 355 -8.77 10.30 -0.49
N GLN A 356 -7.63 10.99 -0.50
CA GLN A 356 -6.60 10.82 0.51
C GLN A 356 -6.03 12.20 0.88
N CYS A 357 -5.93 12.48 2.17
CA CYS A 357 -5.10 13.57 2.70
C CYS A 357 -4.36 13.08 3.96
N ARG A 358 -3.58 13.95 4.60
CA ARG A 358 -2.79 13.56 5.79
C ARG A 358 -3.60 13.22 7.06
N THR A 359 -4.92 13.43 7.03
CA THR A 359 -5.79 13.21 8.20
C THR A 359 -6.93 12.22 7.92
N MET A 360 -7.34 12.05 6.66
CA MET A 360 -8.47 11.18 6.32
C MET A 360 -8.29 10.55 4.93
N LYS A 361 -8.89 9.38 4.76
CA LYS A 361 -9.20 8.77 3.47
C LYS A 361 -10.72 8.84 3.24
N GLY A 362 -11.19 8.43 2.07
CA GLY A 362 -12.62 8.31 1.81
C GLY A 362 -12.91 7.82 0.41
N SER A 363 -14.04 7.14 0.22
CA SER A 363 -14.55 6.75 -1.09
C SER A 363 -15.83 7.52 -1.42
N SER A 364 -16.31 7.44 -2.66
CA SER A 364 -17.63 7.97 -3.02
C SER A 364 -18.77 7.41 -2.16
N GLU A 365 -18.61 6.20 -1.64
CA GLU A 365 -19.59 5.54 -0.77
C GLU A 365 -19.45 5.95 0.70
N ILE A 366 -18.22 6.01 1.22
CA ILE A 366 -17.91 6.48 2.58
C ILE A 366 -16.89 7.63 2.50
N PRO A 367 -17.35 8.88 2.36
CA PRO A 367 -16.44 9.99 2.11
C PRO A 367 -15.71 10.50 3.36
N TRP A 368 -15.90 9.88 4.52
CA TRP A 368 -15.37 10.33 5.82
C TRP A 368 -14.60 9.26 6.59
N LEU A 369 -13.97 8.32 5.89
CA LEU A 369 -13.18 7.28 6.54
C LEU A 369 -11.97 7.93 7.27
N GLU A 370 -12.11 8.13 8.57
CA GLU A 370 -11.01 8.63 9.39
C GLU A 370 -9.90 7.59 9.40
N LEU A 371 -8.64 8.04 9.36
CA LEU A 371 -7.44 7.19 9.42
C LEU A 371 -7.25 6.54 10.81
N ILE A 372 -8.34 6.21 11.53
CA ILE A 372 -8.29 5.61 12.85
C ILE A 372 -7.99 4.12 12.65
N ARG A 373 -6.69 3.88 12.65
CA ARG A 373 -5.93 2.64 12.72
C ARG A 373 -6.63 1.51 13.49
N LYS A 374 -7.13 0.54 12.74
CA LYS A 374 -7.02 -0.92 13.00
C LYS A 374 -7.44 -1.75 11.78
N HIS A 375 -8.33 -1.23 10.94
CA HIS A 375 -8.76 -1.91 9.71
C HIS A 375 -8.29 -1.28 8.39
N ASP A 376 -7.95 0.01 8.39
CA ASP A 376 -7.43 0.71 7.20
C ASP A 376 -5.93 0.46 6.97
N ASP A 377 -5.26 -0.02 8.03
CA ASP A 377 -4.01 -0.73 7.98
C ASP A 377 -4.37 -2.21 8.21
N SER A 378 -4.62 -2.95 7.14
CA SER A 378 -4.04 -4.29 7.12
C SER A 378 -2.53 -4.01 7.18
N TYR A 379 -2.02 -3.90 8.41
CA TYR A 379 -0.59 -3.82 8.64
C TYR A 379 -0.04 -5.10 8.00
N PRO A 380 1.02 -5.04 7.19
CA PRO A 380 1.91 -6.16 7.30
C PRO A 380 2.38 -6.10 8.77
N LEU A 381 2.15 -7.17 9.52
CA LEU A 381 2.27 -7.20 10.98
C LEU A 381 3.61 -6.60 11.43
N PRO A 382 3.68 -5.91 12.59
CA PRO A 382 4.91 -5.26 13.02
C PRO A 382 6.09 -6.24 12.92
N LEU A 383 7.22 -5.76 12.41
CA LEU A 383 8.46 -6.53 12.40
C LEU A 383 8.92 -6.59 13.86
N LYS A 384 8.43 -7.52 14.65
CA LYS A 384 8.85 -7.63 16.05
C LYS A 384 10.27 -8.20 16.08
N LEU A 385 11.26 -7.33 16.26
CA LEU A 385 12.64 -7.77 16.32
C LEU A 385 12.99 -8.22 17.73
N ASN A 386 12.65 -7.43 18.76
CA ASN A 386 13.05 -7.69 20.15
C ASN A 386 11.94 -7.51 21.17
N GLN A 387 12.05 -8.22 22.30
CA GLN A 387 11.20 -7.97 23.47
C GLN A 387 11.49 -6.58 24.05
N GLY A 388 10.46 -5.74 24.15
CA GLY A 388 10.57 -4.38 24.66
C GLY A 388 10.81 -3.29 23.60
N GLU A 389 10.76 -3.63 22.30
CA GLU A 389 10.67 -2.60 21.26
C GLU A 389 9.45 -1.70 21.50
N ASP A 390 9.67 -0.39 21.42
CA ASP A 390 8.59 0.58 21.49
C ASP A 390 7.81 0.58 20.16
N PHE A 391 6.65 -0.09 20.17
CA PHE A 391 5.66 -0.06 19.08
C PHE A 391 4.67 1.10 19.22
N SER A 392 4.95 2.08 20.08
CA SER A 392 4.20 3.33 20.03
C SER A 392 4.24 3.89 18.61
N SER A 393 3.22 4.66 18.26
CA SER A 393 3.09 5.28 16.94
C SER A 393 4.21 6.27 16.56
N SER A 394 5.20 6.44 17.44
CA SER A 394 6.40 7.26 17.28
C SER A 394 7.71 6.51 17.56
N GLY A 395 7.66 5.24 17.97
CA GLY A 395 8.84 4.47 18.37
C GLY A 395 9.72 4.03 17.19
N PRO A 396 11.00 3.66 17.42
CA PRO A 396 11.93 3.26 16.37
C PRO A 396 11.44 2.06 15.54
N ALA A 397 10.75 1.10 16.15
CA ALA A 397 10.20 -0.06 15.46
C ALA A 397 9.11 0.35 14.45
N PHE A 398 8.20 1.24 14.85
CA PHE A 398 7.18 1.79 13.95
C PHE A 398 7.80 2.55 12.77
N GLN A 399 8.86 3.33 13.00
CA GLN A 399 9.57 4.05 11.94
C GLN A 399 10.25 3.10 10.94
N ARG A 400 10.93 2.06 11.44
CA ARG A 400 11.52 1.02 10.59
C ARG A 400 10.45 0.33 9.74
N ASP A 401 9.38 -0.12 10.37
CA ASP A 401 8.33 -0.89 9.72
C ASP A 401 7.61 -0.07 8.65
N HIS A 402 7.41 1.22 8.91
CA HIS A 402 6.86 2.16 7.94
C HIS A 402 7.79 2.33 6.73
N TRP A 403 9.10 2.54 6.93
CA TRP A 403 10.05 2.63 5.82
C TRP A 403 10.09 1.33 5.00
N ASN A 404 10.15 0.19 5.69
CA ASN A 404 10.19 -1.11 5.04
C ASN A 404 8.92 -1.38 4.22
N GLY A 405 7.74 -1.02 4.74
CA GLY A 405 6.48 -1.10 4.00
C GLY A 405 6.47 -0.19 2.76
N LEU A 406 7.04 1.01 2.84
CA LEU A 406 7.20 1.90 1.67
C LEU A 406 8.15 1.29 0.63
N VAL A 407 9.24 0.66 1.05
CA VAL A 407 10.19 -0.01 0.15
C VAL A 407 9.56 -1.25 -0.50
N GLU A 408 8.82 -2.07 0.25
CA GLU A 408 8.02 -3.18 -0.28
C GLU A 408 7.02 -2.64 -1.31
N ASP A 409 6.35 -1.52 -1.01
CA ASP A 409 5.40 -0.93 -1.94
C ASP A 409 6.09 -0.46 -3.22
N TYR A 410 7.19 0.27 -3.06
CA TYR A 410 7.96 0.83 -4.16
C TYR A 410 8.59 -0.24 -5.07
N SER A 411 9.18 -1.29 -4.49
CA SER A 411 10.02 -2.26 -5.20
C SER A 411 9.27 -3.09 -6.25
N SER A 412 7.98 -3.32 -6.06
CA SER A 412 7.11 -4.04 -7.01
C SER A 412 6.57 -3.17 -8.14
N ARG A 413 6.82 -1.86 -8.08
CA ARG A 413 6.43 -0.93 -9.13
C ARG A 413 7.50 -0.92 -10.22
N HIS A 414 7.07 -0.68 -11.44
CA HIS A 414 7.87 -0.66 -12.64
C HIS A 414 8.50 0.71 -12.88
N LEU A 415 9.76 0.67 -13.29
CA LEU A 415 10.51 1.79 -13.81
C LEU A 415 10.75 1.58 -15.30
N THR A 416 10.56 2.63 -16.10
CA THR A 416 10.93 2.61 -17.52
C THR A 416 12.46 2.70 -17.69
N ASN A 417 13.12 3.43 -16.81
CA ASN A 417 14.57 3.57 -16.76
C ASN A 417 15.11 2.97 -15.45
N GLU A 418 15.96 1.95 -15.55
CA GLU A 418 16.48 1.24 -14.37
C GLU A 418 17.40 2.10 -13.49
N THR A 419 18.01 3.16 -14.04
CA THR A 419 18.84 4.09 -13.25
C THR A 419 18.04 4.98 -12.31
N ASP A 420 16.72 5.12 -12.53
CA ASP A 420 15.87 6.01 -11.74
C ASP A 420 15.46 5.40 -10.39
N LYS A 421 15.94 4.20 -10.03
CA LYS A 421 15.42 3.46 -8.87
C LYS A 421 15.61 4.16 -7.52
N LEU A 422 16.75 4.78 -7.27
CA LEU A 422 16.95 5.60 -6.06
C LEU A 422 16.47 7.06 -6.27
N PRO A 423 16.73 7.72 -7.41
CA PRO A 423 16.17 9.05 -7.70
C PRO A 423 14.66 9.17 -7.50
N ALA A 424 13.89 8.19 -7.95
CA ALA A 424 12.42 8.20 -7.84
C ALA A 424 11.90 7.92 -6.43
N LEU A 425 12.78 7.55 -5.48
CA LEU A 425 12.47 7.41 -4.06
C LEU A 425 13.07 8.55 -3.21
N ALA A 426 14.05 9.30 -3.74
CA ALA A 426 14.83 10.30 -3.00
C ALA A 426 13.96 11.35 -2.29
N GLY A 427 12.90 11.84 -2.95
CA GLY A 427 12.00 12.81 -2.33
C GLY A 427 11.20 12.24 -1.15
N LEU A 428 10.87 10.95 -1.18
CA LEU A 428 10.27 10.26 -0.03
C LEU A 428 11.29 10.05 1.08
N ALA A 429 12.50 9.62 0.73
CA ALA A 429 13.59 9.44 1.67
C ALA A 429 13.91 10.75 2.43
N SER A 430 13.97 11.89 1.72
CA SER A 430 14.22 13.21 2.32
C SER A 430 13.16 13.56 3.36
N LYS A 431 11.87 13.49 2.98
CA LYS A 431 10.76 13.80 3.89
C LYS A 431 10.75 12.84 5.09
N PHE A 432 10.99 11.56 4.85
CA PHE A 432 11.02 10.55 5.91
C PHE A 432 12.15 10.83 6.92
N SER A 433 13.31 11.29 6.44
CA SER A 433 14.43 11.72 7.30
C SER A 433 14.21 13.06 8.02
N GLU A 434 13.41 13.98 7.48
CA GLU A 434 13.07 15.23 8.16
C GLU A 434 12.19 14.97 9.39
N GLU A 435 11.31 13.97 9.28
CA GLU A 435 10.35 13.62 10.34
C GLU A 435 10.98 12.78 11.46
N GLN A 436 12.12 12.12 11.20
CA GLN A 436 12.67 11.07 12.07
C GLN A 436 14.21 11.09 12.16
N LYS A 437 14.78 10.64 13.29
CA LYS A 437 16.24 10.48 13.46
C LYS A 437 16.69 9.10 12.98
N LEU A 438 16.89 8.93 11.68
CA LEU A 438 17.10 7.62 11.02
C LEU A 438 18.57 7.27 10.73
N GLY A 439 19.49 8.21 10.96
CA GLY A 439 20.90 8.03 10.64
C GLY A 439 21.20 8.26 9.16
N ASN A 440 22.26 7.64 8.65
CA ASN A 440 22.71 7.84 7.28
C ASN A 440 21.83 7.06 6.28
N TYR A 441 21.57 7.66 5.11
CA TYR A 441 20.94 6.97 3.99
C TYR A 441 21.99 6.20 3.19
N LEU A 442 21.82 4.88 3.13
CA LEU A 442 22.75 3.92 2.55
C LEU A 442 22.03 3.17 1.43
N ALA A 443 22.03 3.72 0.21
CA ALA A 443 21.41 3.14 -0.98
C ALA A 443 20.00 2.55 -0.72
N GLY A 444 19.07 3.33 -0.18
CA GLY A 444 17.70 2.85 0.10
C GLY A 444 17.49 2.25 1.50
N ILE A 445 18.52 2.17 2.33
CA ILE A 445 18.47 1.66 3.71
C ILE A 445 18.91 2.76 4.68
N TRP A 446 18.26 2.87 5.83
CA TRP A 446 18.69 3.76 6.91
C TRP A 446 19.64 3.04 7.86
N SER A 447 20.74 3.68 8.27
CA SER A 447 21.74 3.06 9.15
C SER A 447 21.14 2.61 10.49
N ASN A 448 20.16 3.34 11.02
CA ASN A 448 19.51 2.98 12.29
C ASN A 448 18.55 1.78 12.16
N HIS A 449 18.21 1.37 10.93
CA HIS A 449 17.40 0.18 10.68
C HIS A 449 18.27 -1.07 10.48
N LEU A 450 19.60 -0.92 10.43
CA LEU A 450 20.50 -2.05 10.36
C LEU A 450 20.54 -2.80 11.71
N PRO A 451 20.75 -4.13 11.68
CA PRO A 451 20.89 -4.97 10.48
C PRO A 451 19.59 -5.52 9.90
N SER A 452 18.42 -5.27 10.51
CA SER A 452 17.13 -5.80 10.05
C SER A 452 16.77 -5.44 8.60
N ALA A 453 17.19 -4.26 8.16
CA ALA A 453 17.02 -3.83 6.77
C ALA A 453 17.84 -4.64 5.75
N LEU A 454 18.76 -5.51 6.18
CA LEU A 454 19.46 -6.46 5.31
C LEU A 454 18.67 -7.75 5.08
N LEU A 455 17.62 -8.03 5.86
CA LEU A 455 16.93 -9.32 5.86
C LEU A 455 15.71 -9.37 4.91
N TRP A 456 15.72 -8.54 3.85
CA TRP A 456 14.73 -8.65 2.76
C TRP A 456 14.96 -9.92 1.92
N LYS A 457 13.92 -10.41 1.24
CA LYS A 457 14.01 -11.41 0.16
C LYS A 457 13.28 -10.92 -1.08
N THR A 458 13.61 -11.44 -2.25
CA THR A 458 12.84 -11.19 -3.47
C THR A 458 11.55 -12.02 -3.50
N VAL A 459 10.48 -11.45 -4.03
CA VAL A 459 9.19 -12.12 -4.22
C VAL A 459 9.00 -12.45 -5.70
N PRO A 460 8.97 -13.73 -6.10
CA PRO A 460 8.72 -14.08 -7.49
C PRO A 460 7.25 -13.88 -7.89
N LEU A 461 6.96 -13.27 -9.04
CA LEU A 461 5.59 -12.89 -9.45
C LEU A 461 4.64 -14.08 -9.67
N TYR A 462 5.15 -15.29 -9.92
CA TYR A 462 4.32 -16.52 -10.01
C TYR A 462 3.65 -16.91 -8.68
N SER A 463 4.03 -16.26 -7.58
CA SER A 463 3.42 -16.45 -6.27
C SER A 463 1.97 -15.94 -6.16
N ARG A 464 1.53 -15.03 -7.05
CA ARG A 464 0.26 -14.31 -6.85
C ARG A 464 -0.86 -14.65 -7.81
N TYR A 465 -0.57 -15.18 -9.00
CA TYR A 465 -1.57 -15.38 -10.04
C TYR A 465 -1.74 -16.87 -10.33
N ARG A 466 -2.58 -17.55 -9.52
CA ARG A 466 -2.90 -18.97 -9.71
C ARG A 466 -3.65 -19.25 -11.02
N ASP A 467 -4.42 -18.26 -11.51
CA ASP A 467 -5.44 -18.46 -12.55
C ASP A 467 -5.47 -17.41 -13.69
N GLN A 468 -4.45 -16.53 -13.83
CA GLN A 468 -4.39 -15.57 -14.95
C GLN A 468 -3.24 -15.88 -15.91
N PRO A 469 -3.44 -15.79 -17.23
CA PRO A 469 -2.34 -15.88 -18.18
C PRO A 469 -1.40 -14.71 -17.93
N THR A 470 -0.16 -15.02 -17.54
CA THR A 470 0.90 -14.03 -17.38
C THR A 470 1.08 -13.30 -18.71
N ASN A 471 0.95 -11.97 -18.67
CA ASN A 471 1.51 -11.15 -19.72
C ASN A 471 3.02 -11.43 -19.74
N PRO A 472 3.64 -11.74 -20.89
CA PRO A 472 5.08 -12.00 -20.96
C PRO A 472 5.93 -10.80 -20.47
N LEU A 473 5.36 -9.60 -20.35
CA LEU A 473 5.99 -8.42 -19.74
C LEU A 473 5.83 -8.34 -18.20
N ASP A 474 4.90 -9.10 -17.61
CA ASP A 474 4.68 -9.22 -16.14
C ASP A 474 5.38 -10.48 -15.58
N ALA A 475 6.20 -11.16 -16.40
CA ALA A 475 6.89 -12.40 -16.08
C ALA A 475 8.39 -12.20 -15.74
N PHE A 476 8.81 -10.99 -15.39
CA PHE A 476 10.22 -10.76 -15.03
C PHE A 476 10.50 -11.35 -13.66
N LEU A 477 11.21 -12.47 -13.66
CA LEU A 477 11.96 -12.92 -12.50
C LEU A 477 12.86 -11.78 -12.02
N PRO A 478 13.14 -11.69 -10.70
CA PRO A 478 14.11 -10.75 -10.18
C PRO A 478 15.41 -10.78 -11.01
N ARG A 479 15.90 -9.61 -11.43
CA ARG A 479 17.11 -9.49 -12.25
C ARG A 479 18.03 -8.39 -11.76
N ARG A 480 19.32 -8.47 -12.10
CA ARG A 480 20.24 -7.33 -11.91
C ARG A 480 20.05 -6.30 -13.02
N PRO A 481 20.21 -5.00 -12.74
CA PRO A 481 20.26 -3.96 -13.77
C PRO A 481 21.50 -4.15 -14.65
N GLN A 482 21.45 -3.65 -15.89
CA GLN A 482 22.60 -3.67 -16.81
C GLN A 482 23.69 -2.70 -16.36
N VAL A 483 23.30 -1.59 -15.72
CA VAL A 483 24.21 -0.59 -15.17
C VAL A 483 24.25 -0.67 -13.65
N TYR A 484 25.45 -0.58 -13.06
CA TYR A 484 25.59 -0.51 -11.61
C TYR A 484 24.83 0.70 -11.06
N ARG A 485 23.99 0.47 -10.04
CA ARG A 485 23.25 1.53 -9.35
C ARG A 485 23.18 1.37 -7.83
N ALA A 486 23.55 0.21 -7.30
CA ALA A 486 23.48 -0.06 -5.86
C ALA A 486 24.32 -1.29 -5.50
N PRO A 487 24.89 -1.32 -4.28
CA PRO A 487 25.63 -2.46 -3.75
C PRO A 487 24.72 -3.67 -3.49
N SER A 488 25.27 -4.89 -3.48
CA SER A 488 24.46 -6.13 -3.48
C SER A 488 23.60 -6.31 -2.22
N TRP A 489 23.99 -5.68 -1.11
CA TRP A 489 23.23 -5.70 0.14
C TRP A 489 22.00 -4.79 0.13
N SER A 490 21.95 -3.83 -0.79
CA SER A 490 20.79 -2.97 -0.98
C SER A 490 19.75 -3.67 -1.85
N TRP A 491 18.48 -3.58 -1.44
CA TRP A 491 17.33 -4.02 -2.24
C TRP A 491 17.25 -3.29 -3.59
N ALA A 492 17.86 -2.10 -3.70
CA ALA A 492 17.89 -1.35 -4.95
C ALA A 492 18.82 -2.00 -6.00
N SER A 493 19.66 -2.97 -5.64
CA SER A 493 20.54 -3.67 -6.59
C SER A 493 19.82 -4.66 -7.51
N ILE A 494 18.53 -4.90 -7.29
CA ILE A 494 17.71 -5.85 -8.05
C ILE A 494 16.50 -5.14 -8.62
N ASP A 495 16.11 -5.46 -9.85
CA ASP A 495 14.79 -5.17 -10.40
C ASP A 495 13.84 -6.32 -10.04
N GLY A 496 12.90 -6.04 -9.15
CA GLY A 496 11.95 -7.02 -8.63
C GLY A 496 11.35 -6.55 -7.31
N GLU A 497 10.20 -7.13 -6.98
CA GLU A 497 9.55 -6.95 -5.68
C GLU A 497 10.39 -7.59 -4.58
N ILE A 498 10.52 -6.90 -3.45
CA ILE A 498 11.14 -7.40 -2.24
C ILE A 498 10.12 -7.45 -1.09
N SER A 499 10.40 -8.30 -0.11
CA SER A 499 9.58 -8.48 1.08
C SER A 499 10.45 -8.66 2.33
N TYR A 500 10.01 -8.07 3.43
CA TYR A 500 10.50 -8.25 4.80
C TYR A 500 9.57 -9.15 5.64
N GLU A 501 8.58 -9.79 5.02
CA GLU A 501 7.57 -10.65 5.65
C GLU A 501 8.14 -11.76 6.53
N SER A 502 9.34 -12.28 6.20
CA SER A 502 10.08 -13.25 7.02
C SER A 502 10.32 -12.77 8.46
N GLN A 503 10.33 -11.46 8.69
CA GLN A 503 10.57 -10.84 9.99
C GLN A 503 9.26 -10.44 10.72
N ARG A 504 8.09 -10.65 10.12
CA ARG A 504 6.78 -10.28 10.70
C ARG A 504 6.26 -11.37 11.61
N ILE A 505 5.57 -11.01 12.70
CA ILE A 505 4.98 -11.97 13.66
C ILE A 505 3.47 -12.02 13.50
N SER A 506 2.86 -13.21 13.48
CA SER A 506 1.41 -13.43 13.31
C SER A 506 0.55 -12.86 14.46
N ASP A 507 -0.70 -12.44 14.16
CA ASP A 507 -1.66 -11.81 15.10
C ASP A 507 -2.17 -12.74 16.22
N GLY A 508 -1.82 -14.03 16.18
CA GLY A 508 -2.48 -15.09 16.94
C GLY A 508 -2.06 -15.25 18.39
N ASP A 509 -0.86 -14.85 18.81
CA ASP A 509 -0.26 -15.44 20.02
C ASP A 509 0.51 -14.52 20.97
N ASP A 510 0.61 -15.04 22.19
CA ASP A 510 1.04 -14.41 23.43
C ASP A 510 2.37 -13.62 23.31
N PRO A 511 2.34 -12.28 23.49
CA PRO A 511 3.56 -11.46 23.51
C PRO A 511 4.53 -11.79 24.66
N SER A 512 4.20 -12.72 25.56
CA SER A 512 5.03 -13.16 26.69
C SER A 512 6.05 -14.25 26.36
N GLY A 513 5.98 -14.90 25.19
CA GLY A 513 6.94 -15.93 24.76
C GLY A 513 8.37 -15.37 24.70
N ILE A 514 9.30 -15.99 25.45
CA ILE A 514 10.72 -15.60 25.52
C ILE A 514 11.43 -16.00 24.22
N PHE A 515 11.79 -15.02 23.38
CA PHE A 515 12.58 -15.22 22.17
C PHE A 515 13.96 -14.58 22.33
N ASP A 516 15.03 -15.33 22.02
CA ASP A 516 16.39 -14.77 21.89
C ASP A 516 16.38 -13.80 20.70
N SER A 517 16.20 -12.52 21.01
CA SER A 517 16.03 -11.44 20.03
C SER A 517 17.30 -10.64 19.81
N GLY A 518 18.43 -11.09 20.33
CA GLY A 518 19.71 -10.47 20.03
C GLY A 518 20.11 -10.67 18.57
N TYR A 519 20.95 -9.76 18.07
CA TYR A 519 21.76 -10.00 16.87
C TYR A 519 22.93 -10.98 17.15
N GLY A 520 22.94 -11.63 18.31
CA GLY A 520 23.99 -12.56 18.72
C GLY A 520 25.38 -11.93 18.67
N ASN A 521 26.30 -12.58 17.94
CA ASN A 521 27.66 -12.10 17.71
C ASN A 521 27.81 -11.26 16.42
N PHE A 522 26.71 -10.78 15.85
CA PHE A 522 26.71 -9.96 14.65
C PHE A 522 26.74 -8.46 15.00
N GLU A 523 27.58 -7.70 14.31
CA GLU A 523 27.68 -6.25 14.46
C GLU A 523 28.02 -5.60 13.11
N ILE A 524 27.43 -4.43 12.83
CA ILE A 524 27.88 -3.54 11.76
C ILE A 524 28.99 -2.66 12.32
N THR A 525 30.23 -2.87 11.86
CA THR A 525 31.42 -2.18 12.37
C THR A 525 31.73 -0.89 11.62
N GLY A 526 31.16 -0.71 10.42
CA GLY A 526 31.29 0.52 9.66
C GLY A 526 30.57 0.48 8.31
N SER A 527 30.59 1.61 7.60
CA SER A 527 30.09 1.72 6.24
C SER A 527 30.97 2.66 5.41
N TYR A 528 31.02 2.40 4.11
CA TYR A 528 31.67 3.20 3.09
C TYR A 528 30.64 3.51 2.01
N TYR A 529 30.57 4.78 1.59
CA TYR A 529 29.57 5.23 0.62
C TYR A 529 30.14 6.35 -0.24
N GLN A 530 30.16 6.17 -1.55
CA GLN A 530 30.59 7.16 -2.53
C GLN A 530 29.47 7.40 -3.54
N LEU A 531 29.08 8.67 -3.73
CA LEU A 531 28.02 9.08 -4.65
C LEU A 531 28.54 9.13 -6.10
N ALA A 532 27.67 8.81 -7.08
CA ALA A 532 28.01 8.94 -8.49
C ALA A 532 27.95 10.39 -9.00
N ALA A 533 27.08 11.22 -8.43
CA ALA A 533 26.89 12.62 -8.80
C ALA A 533 27.13 13.59 -7.63
N LYS A 534 27.45 14.85 -7.93
CA LYS A 534 27.69 15.92 -6.94
C LYS A 534 26.42 16.58 -6.38
N PHE A 535 25.23 16.14 -6.77
CA PHE A 535 24.02 16.96 -6.65
C PHE A 535 23.02 16.51 -5.57
N ASP A 536 22.97 15.23 -5.16
CA ASP A 536 22.04 14.77 -4.11
C ASP A 536 22.63 13.60 -3.27
N PRO A 537 22.70 13.72 -1.93
CA PRO A 537 23.17 12.64 -1.04
C PRO A 537 22.26 11.40 -1.00
N LEU A 538 21.05 11.48 -1.53
CA LEU A 538 20.08 10.38 -1.62
C LEU A 538 20.09 9.68 -2.99
N ASP A 539 21.02 10.07 -3.87
CA ASP A 539 21.16 9.53 -5.22
C ASP A 539 21.95 8.20 -5.25
N THR A 540 22.05 7.67 -6.46
CA THR A 540 22.77 6.46 -6.87
C THR A 540 24.24 6.51 -6.44
N PRO A 541 24.72 5.54 -5.64
CA PRO A 541 26.14 5.44 -5.33
C PRO A 541 26.95 5.02 -6.56
N SER A 542 28.20 5.49 -6.64
CA SER A 542 29.22 4.94 -7.55
C SER A 542 29.97 3.76 -6.95
N ASP A 543 30.11 3.72 -5.62
CA ASP A 543 30.66 2.59 -4.86
C ASP A 543 30.15 2.62 -3.42
N ALA A 544 29.91 1.47 -2.80
CA ALA A 544 29.42 1.38 -1.44
C ALA A 544 29.70 0.01 -0.81
N ALA A 545 30.04 0.00 0.48
CA ALA A 545 30.33 -1.23 1.22
C ALA A 545 29.90 -1.13 2.68
N LEU A 546 29.51 -2.26 3.28
CA LEU A 546 29.30 -2.40 4.72
C LEU A 546 30.44 -3.22 5.33
N GLN A 547 31.00 -2.74 6.43
CA GLN A 547 31.92 -3.52 7.27
C GLN A 547 31.10 -4.13 8.39
N MET A 548 31.29 -5.44 8.61
CA MET A 548 30.55 -6.17 9.62
C MET A 548 31.40 -7.27 10.22
N ARG A 549 31.06 -7.63 11.44
CA ARG A 549 31.65 -8.73 12.19
C ARG A 549 30.57 -9.75 12.50
N GLY A 550 30.81 -11.02 12.19
CA GLY A 550 29.83 -12.06 12.48
C GLY A 550 30.34 -13.48 12.21
N ASN A 551 29.58 -14.46 12.70
CA ASN A 551 29.86 -15.87 12.48
C ASN A 551 29.49 -16.26 11.04
N ILE A 552 30.47 -16.79 10.32
CA ILE A 552 30.32 -17.22 8.93
C ILE A 552 30.75 -18.68 8.79
N THR A 553 30.06 -19.43 7.94
CA THR A 553 30.34 -20.84 7.65
C THR A 553 30.03 -21.14 6.19
N GLU A 554 30.73 -22.08 5.57
CA GLU A 554 30.47 -22.47 4.18
C GLU A 554 29.56 -23.71 4.16
N LEU A 555 28.47 -23.66 3.39
CA LEU A 555 27.51 -24.75 3.25
C LEU A 555 27.26 -25.10 1.80
N GLU A 556 27.04 -26.39 1.52
CA GLU A 556 26.65 -26.84 0.19
C GLU A 556 25.18 -26.51 -0.10
N ILE A 557 24.86 -26.31 -1.38
CA ILE A 557 23.49 -26.07 -1.83
C ILE A 557 23.01 -27.27 -2.64
N ASN A 558 21.85 -27.80 -2.27
CA ASN A 558 21.13 -28.72 -3.14
C ASN A 558 20.36 -27.93 -4.21
N MET A 559 20.70 -28.17 -5.48
CA MET A 559 20.12 -27.49 -6.63
C MET A 559 18.67 -27.88 -6.96
N GLN A 560 18.12 -28.92 -6.31
CA GLN A 560 16.71 -29.28 -6.47
C GLN A 560 15.81 -28.15 -5.98
N LEU A 561 15.02 -27.60 -6.90
CA LEU A 561 13.99 -26.62 -6.58
C LEU A 561 12.90 -27.30 -5.77
N ILE A 562 12.62 -26.76 -4.59
CA ILE A 562 11.47 -27.16 -3.79
C ILE A 562 10.33 -26.23 -4.15
N LYS A 563 9.23 -26.81 -4.66
CA LYS A 563 7.97 -26.12 -4.87
C LYS A 563 7.03 -26.60 -3.76
N ASP A 564 6.75 -25.76 -2.78
CA ASP A 564 5.71 -26.01 -1.79
C ASP A 564 4.38 -25.35 -2.23
N ASP A 565 3.28 -25.74 -1.59
CA ASP A 565 1.91 -25.23 -1.82
C ASP A 565 1.80 -23.69 -1.64
N PHE A 566 2.82 -23.08 -1.04
CA PHE A 566 3.06 -21.67 -0.94
C PHE A 566 4.30 -21.29 -1.75
N THR A 567 4.11 -21.02 -3.05
CA THR A 567 4.65 -19.86 -3.78
C THR A 567 6.13 -19.44 -3.70
N GLU A 568 6.98 -20.11 -2.92
CA GLU A 568 8.36 -19.73 -2.63
C GLU A 568 9.34 -20.71 -3.29
N SER A 569 10.36 -20.18 -3.96
CA SER A 569 11.39 -20.95 -4.66
C SER A 569 12.72 -20.87 -3.92
N PHE A 570 12.87 -21.69 -2.88
CA PHE A 570 14.12 -21.78 -2.11
C PHE A 570 14.98 -23.00 -2.53
N ARG A 571 16.19 -23.09 -1.97
CA ARG A 571 17.10 -24.25 -2.06
C ARG A 571 17.42 -24.76 -0.66
N ARG A 572 17.74 -26.05 -0.54
CA ARG A 572 18.23 -26.62 0.73
C ARG A 572 19.70 -26.27 0.91
N LEU A 573 20.04 -25.84 2.11
CA LEU A 573 21.40 -25.82 2.61
C LEU A 573 21.72 -27.18 3.20
N ILE A 574 22.87 -27.74 2.83
CA ILE A 574 23.31 -29.07 3.20
C ILE A 574 24.54 -28.97 4.11
N GLY A 575 24.46 -29.64 5.26
CA GLY A 575 25.56 -29.74 6.22
C GLY A 575 26.61 -30.76 5.78
N ALA A 576 27.73 -30.80 6.51
CA ALA A 576 28.85 -31.69 6.20
C ALA A 576 28.50 -33.20 6.26
N ASP A 577 27.44 -33.56 6.99
CA ASP A 577 26.91 -34.92 7.11
C ASP A 577 25.88 -35.27 6.02
N GLY A 578 25.62 -34.36 5.08
CA GLY A 578 24.64 -34.52 4.00
C GLY A 578 23.20 -34.23 4.41
N THR A 579 22.95 -33.81 5.65
CA THR A 579 21.60 -33.47 6.13
C THR A 579 21.18 -32.07 5.68
N THR A 580 19.87 -31.82 5.61
CA THR A 580 19.35 -30.47 5.38
C THR A 580 19.46 -29.68 6.67
N VAL A 581 20.12 -28.53 6.63
CA VAL A 581 20.40 -27.69 7.79
C VAL A 581 19.79 -26.30 7.71
N GLY A 582 19.06 -25.99 6.63
CA GLY A 582 18.33 -24.73 6.47
C GLY A 582 17.89 -24.46 5.04
N ALA A 583 17.34 -23.26 4.81
CA ALA A 583 16.83 -22.82 3.52
C ALA A 583 17.58 -21.58 3.01
N LEU A 584 17.87 -21.57 1.70
CA LEU A 584 18.37 -20.42 0.95
C LEU A 584 17.28 -19.88 0.03
N TYR A 585 16.91 -18.62 0.23
CA TYR A 585 16.11 -17.82 -0.67
C TYR A 585 17.03 -16.98 -1.56
N PRO A 586 17.36 -17.46 -2.77
CA PRO A 586 18.23 -16.71 -3.67
C PRO A 586 17.57 -15.41 -4.09
N ASP A 587 18.35 -14.34 -4.10
CA ASP A 587 17.96 -13.04 -4.63
C ASP A 587 17.59 -13.15 -6.12
N ILE A 588 18.35 -13.96 -6.86
CA ILE A 588 18.12 -14.30 -8.26
C ILE A 588 18.45 -15.77 -8.43
N ILE A 589 17.46 -16.58 -8.83
CA ILE A 589 17.63 -18.05 -8.95
C ILE A 589 18.74 -18.40 -9.94
N ASP A 590 18.89 -17.63 -11.01
CA ASP A 590 19.89 -17.88 -12.05
C ASP A 590 21.32 -17.55 -11.60
N ASP A 591 21.50 -16.64 -10.63
CA ASP A 591 22.83 -16.30 -10.08
C ASP A 591 23.48 -17.50 -9.38
N ILE A 592 22.68 -18.44 -8.88
CA ILE A 592 23.16 -19.62 -8.14
C ILE A 592 23.15 -20.90 -8.95
N ARG A 593 22.83 -20.86 -10.25
CA ARG A 593 22.64 -22.07 -11.08
C ARG A 593 23.85 -23.02 -11.09
N PHE A 594 25.06 -22.47 -10.99
CA PHE A 594 26.32 -23.23 -11.02
C PHE A 594 27.11 -23.15 -9.71
N VAL A 595 26.49 -22.59 -8.67
CA VAL A 595 27.10 -22.43 -7.35
C VAL A 595 26.88 -23.72 -6.56
N ARG A 596 27.96 -24.31 -6.04
CA ARG A 596 27.91 -25.55 -5.25
C ARG A 596 27.82 -25.30 -3.76
N SER A 597 28.48 -24.25 -3.30
CA SER A 597 28.53 -23.84 -1.90
C SER A 597 28.38 -22.33 -1.77
N VAL A 598 27.89 -21.89 -0.61
CA VAL A 598 27.76 -20.47 -0.26
C VAL A 598 28.26 -20.24 1.15
N PHE A 599 28.76 -19.03 1.37
CA PHE A 599 29.06 -18.59 2.73
C PHE A 599 27.76 -18.09 3.37
N VAL A 600 27.46 -18.61 4.54
CA VAL A 600 26.29 -18.26 5.32
C VAL A 600 26.72 -17.47 6.54
N LEU A 601 26.20 -16.24 6.66
CA LEU A 601 26.47 -15.31 7.75
C LEU A 601 25.26 -15.26 8.69
N SER A 602 25.46 -15.63 9.95
CA SER A 602 24.42 -15.55 10.99
C SER A 602 24.23 -14.11 11.45
N ILE A 603 22.99 -13.60 11.38
CA ILE A 603 22.65 -12.22 11.82
C ILE A 603 21.82 -12.24 13.10
N ARG A 604 20.83 -13.12 13.20
CA ARG A 604 19.92 -13.18 14.36
C ARG A 604 19.28 -14.55 14.49
N SER A 605 18.59 -14.78 15.60
CA SER A 605 17.68 -15.92 15.74
C SER A 605 16.45 -15.77 14.85
N GLU A 606 15.94 -16.88 14.35
CA GLU A 606 14.69 -16.96 13.60
C GLU A 606 13.51 -16.62 14.55
N PRO A 607 12.53 -15.81 14.10
CA PRO A 607 11.33 -15.56 14.90
C PRO A 607 10.56 -16.86 15.11
N PHE A 608 10.27 -17.19 16.37
CA PHE A 608 9.51 -18.39 16.75
C PHE A 608 8.12 -18.47 16.11
N CYS A 609 7.45 -17.32 15.91
CA CYS A 609 6.17 -17.21 15.21
C CYS A 609 6.28 -16.25 14.00
N SER A 610 7.09 -16.59 13.00
CA SER A 610 7.12 -15.84 11.74
C SER A 610 5.78 -15.98 11.00
N PHE A 611 5.35 -14.92 10.32
CA PHE A 611 4.22 -14.96 9.38
C PHE A 611 4.43 -16.00 8.28
N VAL A 612 5.70 -16.25 7.93
CA VAL A 612 6.08 -17.29 6.98
C VAL A 612 6.50 -18.53 7.74
N GLU A 613 5.64 -19.55 7.71
CA GLU A 613 5.87 -20.86 8.33
C GLU A 613 7.01 -21.64 7.64
N ILE A 614 7.57 -22.62 8.37
CA ILE A 614 8.57 -23.55 7.83
C ILE A 614 7.91 -24.44 6.77
N PRO A 615 8.40 -24.48 5.52
CA PRO A 615 7.86 -25.34 4.48
C PRO A 615 7.99 -26.81 4.89
N TYR A 616 6.88 -27.55 4.90
CA TYR A 616 6.84 -28.99 5.19
C TYR A 616 7.83 -29.78 4.32
N SER A 617 8.00 -29.32 3.08
CA SER A 617 8.90 -29.90 2.09
C SER A 617 10.40 -29.68 2.38
N LEU A 618 10.80 -28.79 3.29
CA LEU A 618 12.21 -28.49 3.57
C LEU A 618 12.94 -29.72 4.12
N TYR A 619 12.35 -30.45 5.07
CA TYR A 619 12.99 -31.58 5.78
C TYR A 619 12.46 -32.98 5.39
N GLY A 620 11.58 -33.10 4.40
CA GLY A 620 11.34 -34.39 3.71
C GLY A 620 10.14 -35.23 4.18
N GLY A 621 9.05 -34.63 4.67
CA GLY A 621 7.79 -35.35 4.94
C GLY A 621 6.66 -34.41 5.41
N ARG A 622 5.41 -34.89 5.47
CA ARG A 622 4.32 -34.18 6.16
C ARG A 622 4.67 -34.13 7.65
N VAL A 623 5.34 -33.07 8.08
CA VAL A 623 5.51 -32.77 9.50
C VAL A 623 4.11 -32.52 10.06
N SER A 624 3.67 -33.35 11.01
CA SER A 624 2.42 -33.08 11.72
C SER A 624 2.53 -31.73 12.45
N LEU A 625 1.45 -30.96 12.58
CA LEU A 625 1.44 -29.75 13.42
C LEU A 625 1.94 -30.03 14.85
N SER A 626 1.87 -31.28 15.31
CA SER A 626 2.43 -31.73 16.60
C SER A 626 3.96 -31.92 16.60
N GLU A 627 4.59 -32.21 15.46
CA GLU A 627 6.05 -32.33 15.30
C GLU A 627 6.70 -30.96 15.02
N ALA A 628 5.95 -30.00 14.44
CA ALA A 628 6.37 -28.60 14.39
C ALA A 628 6.64 -28.02 15.80
N ALA A 629 5.96 -28.54 16.82
CA ALA A 629 6.23 -28.22 18.22
C ALA A 629 7.61 -28.69 18.71
N ASP A 630 8.23 -29.70 18.10
CA ASP A 630 9.61 -30.11 18.43
C ASP A 630 10.64 -29.14 17.81
N TRP A 631 10.29 -28.47 16.71
CA TRP A 631 11.14 -27.47 16.04
C TRP A 631 11.06 -26.09 16.70
N ASN A 632 9.96 -25.83 17.42
CA ASN A 632 9.83 -24.67 18.31
C ASN A 632 10.92 -24.65 19.40
N ASP A 633 11.49 -25.81 19.75
CA ASP A 633 12.57 -25.93 20.73
C ASP A 633 13.98 -25.79 20.13
N HIS A 634 14.12 -25.69 18.80
CA HIS A 634 15.42 -25.55 18.12
C HIS A 634 15.81 -24.08 17.92
N ASP A 635 17.01 -23.71 18.38
CA ASP A 635 17.59 -22.37 18.19
C ASP A 635 18.01 -22.19 16.73
N MET A 636 17.06 -21.80 15.88
CA MET A 636 17.28 -21.56 14.45
C MET A 636 17.77 -20.13 14.19
N ARG A 637 18.52 -19.96 13.10
CA ARG A 637 19.18 -18.71 12.72
C ARG A 637 18.72 -18.22 11.35
N MET A 638 18.63 -16.89 11.23
CA MET A 638 18.38 -16.14 10.01
C MET A 638 19.60 -15.28 9.68
N GLY A 639 19.87 -15.07 8.40
CA GLY A 639 21.03 -14.30 7.96
C GLY A 639 21.16 -14.18 6.45
N LEU A 640 22.39 -14.03 5.96
CA LEU A 640 22.68 -13.79 4.55
C LEU A 640 23.43 -14.96 3.91
N ALA A 641 23.09 -15.26 2.66
CA ALA A 641 23.94 -16.05 1.78
C ALA A 641 24.85 -15.13 0.95
N LEU A 642 26.12 -15.49 0.91
CA LEU A 642 27.20 -14.69 0.39
C LEU A 642 28.06 -15.49 -0.60
N LEU A 643 28.55 -14.79 -1.62
CA LEU A 643 29.64 -15.27 -2.49
C LEU A 643 30.86 -14.40 -2.31
N GLN A 644 32.02 -15.04 -2.26
CA GLN A 644 33.29 -14.32 -2.19
C GLN A 644 33.63 -13.74 -3.57
N GLU A 645 33.79 -12.42 -3.64
CA GLU A 645 34.07 -11.71 -4.90
C GLU A 645 35.57 -11.58 -5.17
N ARG A 646 36.35 -11.35 -4.11
CA ARG A 646 37.80 -11.07 -4.20
C ARG A 646 38.56 -11.71 -3.04
N PRO A 647 39.88 -11.86 -3.14
CA PRO A 647 40.73 -12.21 -2.00
C PRO A 647 40.62 -11.17 -0.87
N GLY A 648 40.77 -11.62 0.37
CA GLY A 648 40.37 -10.85 1.56
C GLY A 648 38.86 -10.92 1.74
N ASN A 649 38.36 -10.89 2.97
CA ASN A 649 36.96 -11.17 3.37
C ASN A 649 35.93 -10.20 2.74
N VAL A 650 35.82 -10.17 1.42
CA VAL A 650 34.99 -9.29 0.60
C VAL A 650 33.98 -10.15 -0.13
N TYR A 651 32.72 -9.93 0.20
CA TYR A 651 31.61 -10.76 -0.24
C TYR A 651 30.57 -9.89 -0.93
N ARG A 652 29.80 -10.52 -1.82
CA ARG A 652 28.51 -9.99 -2.27
C ARG A 652 27.38 -10.84 -1.71
N ARG A 653 26.25 -10.22 -1.44
CA ARG A 653 24.99 -10.88 -1.09
C ARG A 653 24.38 -11.53 -2.33
N ILE A 654 23.84 -12.73 -2.13
CA ILE A 654 23.09 -13.48 -3.15
C ILE A 654 21.77 -14.06 -2.65
N GLY A 655 21.40 -13.83 -1.38
CA GLY A 655 20.11 -14.31 -0.87
C GLY A 655 19.95 -14.15 0.64
N LEU A 656 18.73 -14.42 1.09
CA LEU A 656 18.36 -14.57 2.49
C LEU A 656 18.48 -16.05 2.88
N VAL A 657 19.05 -16.35 4.04
CA VAL A 657 18.97 -17.69 4.63
C VAL A 657 18.03 -17.70 5.82
N ARG A 658 17.29 -18.79 5.98
CA ARG A 658 16.32 -18.98 7.07
C ARG A 658 16.36 -20.40 7.60
N TRP A 659 15.87 -20.54 8.83
CA TRP A 659 15.75 -21.83 9.52
C TRP A 659 17.07 -22.59 9.56
N VAL A 660 18.19 -21.87 9.69
CA VAL A 660 19.52 -22.48 9.73
C VAL A 660 19.77 -22.99 11.14
N VAL A 661 20.07 -24.28 11.27
CA VAL A 661 20.36 -24.94 12.55
C VAL A 661 21.62 -24.29 13.18
N LYS A 662 21.56 -23.82 14.44
CA LYS A 662 22.65 -23.04 15.08
C LYS A 662 23.96 -23.80 15.21
N GLU A 663 23.90 -25.13 15.37
CA GLU A 663 25.04 -26.03 15.52
C GLU A 663 26.01 -25.93 14.34
N VAL A 664 25.52 -25.52 13.16
CA VAL A 664 26.33 -25.29 11.96
C VAL A 664 27.34 -24.16 12.14
N PHE A 665 27.08 -23.23 13.06
CA PHE A 665 28.02 -22.18 13.47
C PHE A 665 28.89 -22.59 14.66
N GLY A 666 28.74 -23.82 15.17
CA GLY A 666 29.53 -24.37 16.27
C GLY A 666 31.04 -24.30 15.98
N GLY A 667 31.80 -23.71 16.89
CA GLY A 667 33.25 -23.55 16.74
C GLY A 667 33.69 -22.42 15.80
N THR A 668 32.78 -21.73 15.12
CA THR A 668 33.11 -20.52 14.35
C THR A 668 33.32 -19.32 15.29
N GLN A 669 34.28 -18.46 14.96
CA GLN A 669 34.51 -17.19 15.64
C GLN A 669 34.06 -16.03 14.75
N PRO A 670 33.57 -14.91 15.31
CA PRO A 670 33.16 -13.77 14.50
C PRO A 670 34.35 -13.18 13.75
N VAL A 671 34.23 -13.06 12.42
CA VAL A 671 35.26 -12.48 11.54
C VAL A 671 34.82 -11.14 10.98
N GLU A 672 35.77 -10.23 10.78
CA GLU A 672 35.54 -9.00 10.02
C GLU A 672 35.42 -9.31 8.54
N LEU A 673 34.38 -8.78 7.92
CA LEU A 673 34.10 -8.92 6.50
C LEU A 673 33.52 -7.63 5.91
N ARG A 674 33.66 -7.50 4.60
CA ARG A 674 33.16 -6.39 3.81
C ARG A 674 32.11 -6.90 2.82
N LEU A 675 30.92 -6.34 2.88
CA LEU A 675 29.82 -6.63 1.95
C LEU A 675 29.72 -5.51 0.92
N VAL A 676 29.85 -5.85 -0.37
CA VAL A 676 29.86 -4.90 -1.51
C VAL A 676 28.66 -5.07 -2.42
#